data_AF-A0A8T4BWK2-F1
#
_entry.id   AF-A0A8T4BWK2-F1
#
_cell.length_a   1.000
_cell.length_b   1.000
_cell.length_c   1.000
_cell.angle_alpha   90.00
_cell.angle_beta   90.00
_cell.angle_gamma   90.00
#
_symmetry.space_group_name_H-M   'P 1'
#
loop_
_entity.id
_entity.type
_entity.pdbx_description
1 polymer ?
#
loop_
_entity_poly.entity_id
_entity_poly.type
_entity_poly.pdbx_seq_one_letter_code
_entity_poly.pdbx_strand_id
1 'polypeptide(L)'
;MARNSQIKYFSEKEIETIINTALEVLESSGIYIPNKKAKELLKNEGAKEREENYLTIPRDLVQKVISDVPPRFKLWNQTGTDFLQLEIGNTFYGPGSDLQYTVDLETGKTKKTEVEDIARNIALIDRLPQFDFLMSTGLPCDVASEDIYKKVFEIMVLNSNKPIIGTATNLEDIKKMHEVAIKVAGSQESFSEKPFYLAYLEPVSPLKIEEDIANKIMFCSEKDIPMLFAAGANISVQAPGTCEGAVIQGTAEALSGLVLANLVNPKAKFVFGANSADFDAKEGIVSYGGPGWSKTMAYYAEIARRLNLPVWGAAGCTDSNKIDAQTGFEAALSILMAELSTSTLVHDIGYLSHGDLNDPRNYVFNSEIIGRVRWLSKRGELEPERVKKEIEAVVNGEIGTFLESGYTFEKHGELYAPQSWIDRSNHAESKESLGERLRKEVNLILGEHKPVVEGEIKTKRKEEEKKKEKIKIEKENKKSLEELFKDSPGKPGVIKDYLTEKLEEGSVPKELYSKLIKSFEKSIEGTDENVNLVFLLAYANLFENSSEPLLKLMENNEEKTPLILATVESDLHYVGKNIVSPLAGVSGYNVIDKGIDAKTGELINAIIENDSSLIGLSALLTTTRDNMKKTIKCLKALGMKDQVGVIVGGAVIDEAYAKSIEADSYRKNAGDVGEALNEIKDYFLENAQRKSVKDGSFKVIGESINSISKKVKKALEEKDEETILEIARKQEKNGAKYIDIAVSHLGGLEEQKEAMEWVVKLLQKNIDTPLCLDSDDYKVIKAGLKVYETNKSSPLINSVTLEEERLNNMVRLAKEHDAQLVFQAAEGQTLDMKISIVNQFLEYAQGEGISEDRVFVDPGLETMAHNPESAKLALQTVSTLKDKYPQLHFTIGLTNIGYGIGDMKRMRALQKAFLQVGKRVGLDSAITHPTIFKEEFKDTKQAMSESLEFIAGVTSNIDYAKQIEKSVYELI
;
A
#
# COMPACT_ATOMS: atom_id res chain seq x y z
N MET A 1 26.29 0.41 -34.06
CA MET A 1 25.84 1.03 -32.79
C MET A 1 25.18 2.35 -33.15
N ALA A 2 23.93 2.56 -32.75
CA ALA A 2 23.33 3.89 -32.84
C ALA A 2 24.11 4.84 -31.92
N ARG A 3 24.42 6.05 -32.39
CA ARG A 3 25.02 7.07 -31.51
C ARG A 3 23.90 7.65 -30.64
N ASN A 4 23.95 7.34 -29.33
CA ASN A 4 23.16 8.06 -28.34
C ASN A 4 23.47 9.56 -28.42
N SER A 5 22.50 10.40 -28.13
CA SER A 5 22.72 11.86 -28.07
C SER A 5 23.66 12.19 -26.90
N GLN A 6 24.67 13.02 -27.13
CA GLN A 6 25.68 13.37 -26.13
C GLN A 6 25.65 14.87 -25.80
N ILE A 7 25.77 15.20 -24.51
CA ILE A 7 25.99 16.58 -24.05
C ILE A 7 27.48 16.92 -24.18
N LYS A 8 27.76 18.15 -24.65
CA LYS A 8 29.07 18.79 -24.60
C LYS A 8 28.96 20.17 -23.97
N TYR A 9 29.85 20.45 -23.03
CA TYR A 9 30.03 21.75 -22.38
C TYR A 9 31.28 22.47 -22.89
N PHE A 10 32.35 21.72 -23.15
CA PHE A 10 33.64 22.28 -23.50
C PHE A 10 33.95 22.10 -24.99
N SER A 11 34.62 23.09 -25.58
CA SER A 11 35.38 22.88 -26.80
C SER A 11 36.62 22.04 -26.53
N GLU A 12 37.16 21.38 -27.57
CA GLU A 12 38.38 20.56 -27.45
C GLU A 12 39.56 21.34 -26.84
N LYS A 13 39.65 22.65 -27.10
CA LYS A 13 40.67 23.55 -26.53
C LYS A 13 40.49 23.79 -25.03
N GLU A 14 39.26 23.85 -24.54
CA GLU A 14 38.97 24.02 -23.11
C GLU A 14 39.26 22.72 -22.36
N ILE A 15 38.93 21.55 -22.94
CA ILE A 15 39.32 20.24 -22.39
C ILE A 15 40.85 20.13 -22.30
N GLU A 16 41.57 20.51 -23.36
CA GLU A 16 43.04 20.57 -23.34
C GLU A 16 43.58 21.54 -22.28
N THR A 17 42.93 22.68 -22.07
CA THR A 17 43.35 23.66 -21.05
C THR A 17 43.18 23.07 -19.64
N ILE A 18 42.05 22.41 -19.37
CA ILE A 18 41.78 21.74 -18.09
C ILE A 18 42.80 20.63 -17.81
N ILE A 19 43.02 19.73 -18.77
CA ILE A 19 43.99 18.63 -18.64
C ILE A 19 45.41 19.17 -18.44
N ASN A 20 45.84 20.16 -19.22
CA ASN A 20 47.17 20.76 -19.05
C ASN A 20 47.32 21.43 -17.68
N THR A 21 46.30 22.12 -17.18
CA THR A 21 46.35 22.74 -15.85
C THR A 21 46.45 21.69 -14.74
N ALA A 22 45.74 20.56 -14.86
CA ALA A 22 45.86 19.45 -13.90
C ALA A 22 47.27 18.83 -13.91
N LEU A 23 47.90 18.71 -15.08
CA LEU A 23 49.28 18.27 -15.21
C LEU A 23 50.25 19.31 -14.59
N GLU A 24 50.01 20.60 -14.78
CA GLU A 24 50.81 21.68 -14.16
C GLU A 24 50.72 21.70 -12.63
N VAL A 25 49.56 21.36 -12.05
CA VAL A 25 49.42 21.16 -10.61
C VAL A 25 50.35 20.04 -10.11
N LEU A 26 50.37 18.89 -10.81
CA LEU A 26 51.29 17.79 -10.47
C LEU A 26 52.77 18.14 -10.67
N GLU A 27 53.10 18.94 -11.68
CA GLU A 27 54.49 19.35 -11.96
C GLU A 27 55.02 20.42 -11.01
N SER A 28 54.17 21.31 -10.49
CA SER A 28 54.58 22.49 -9.70
C SER A 28 54.24 22.37 -8.21
N SER A 29 52.98 22.05 -7.90
CA SER A 29 52.48 21.93 -6.54
C SER A 29 52.81 20.56 -5.96
N GLY A 30 52.80 19.53 -6.81
CA GLY A 30 53.06 18.15 -6.42
C GLY A 30 51.97 17.58 -5.50
N ILE A 31 52.22 16.37 -5.02
CA ILE A 31 51.30 15.60 -4.19
C ILE A 31 52.03 15.05 -2.95
N TYR A 32 51.39 15.12 -1.78
CA TYR A 32 51.96 14.60 -0.54
C TYR A 32 51.88 13.07 -0.50
N ILE A 33 53.01 12.38 -0.37
CA ILE A 33 53.13 10.92 -0.28
C ILE A 33 54.21 10.57 0.76
N PRO A 34 53.85 10.19 2.00
CA PRO A 34 54.82 9.82 3.02
C PRO A 34 55.39 8.40 2.83
N ASN A 35 54.67 7.53 2.12
CA ASN A 35 55.05 6.14 1.88
C ASN A 35 56.38 5.99 1.13
N LYS A 36 57.38 5.40 1.78
CA LYS A 36 58.75 5.28 1.23
C LYS A 36 58.81 4.49 -0.09
N LYS A 37 58.10 3.36 -0.19
CA LYS A 37 58.09 2.51 -1.40
C LYS A 37 57.46 3.26 -2.58
N ALA A 38 56.33 3.94 -2.36
CA ALA A 38 55.69 4.74 -3.40
C ALA A 38 56.56 5.93 -3.82
N LYS A 39 57.23 6.61 -2.88
CA LYS A 39 58.20 7.68 -3.18
C LYS A 39 59.35 7.16 -4.05
N GLU A 40 59.92 6.00 -3.73
CA GLU A 40 61.01 5.40 -4.51
C GLU A 40 60.56 5.04 -5.93
N LEU A 41 59.39 4.40 -6.10
CA LEU A 41 58.82 4.10 -7.42
C LEU A 41 58.66 5.36 -8.29
N LEU A 42 58.05 6.40 -7.74
CA LEU A 42 57.83 7.67 -8.46
C LEU A 42 59.15 8.40 -8.78
N LYS A 43 60.11 8.41 -7.85
CA LYS A 43 61.43 9.04 -8.06
C LYS A 43 62.25 8.35 -9.13
N ASN A 44 62.17 7.02 -9.23
CA ASN A 44 62.85 6.25 -10.27
C ASN A 44 62.37 6.63 -11.68
N GLU A 45 61.11 7.05 -11.82
CA GLU A 45 60.52 7.54 -13.07
C GLU A 45 60.54 9.09 -13.19
N GLY A 46 61.39 9.77 -12.40
CA GLY A 46 61.69 11.19 -12.55
C GLY A 46 60.88 12.16 -11.69
N ALA A 47 60.00 11.67 -10.81
CA ALA A 47 59.37 12.53 -9.80
C ALA A 47 60.41 13.10 -8.82
N LYS A 48 60.14 14.29 -8.28
CA LYS A 48 61.07 15.01 -7.39
C LYS A 48 60.38 15.39 -6.10
N GLU A 49 61.04 15.17 -4.97
CA GLU A 49 60.56 15.63 -3.67
C GLU A 49 60.94 17.12 -3.52
N ARG A 50 59.96 18.02 -3.55
CA ARG A 50 60.15 19.48 -3.42
C ARG A 50 60.42 19.86 -1.97
N GLU A 51 59.61 19.30 -1.08
CA GLU A 51 59.61 19.45 0.37
C GLU A 51 59.31 18.08 0.97
N GLU A 52 59.48 17.89 2.28
CA GLU A 52 59.30 16.58 2.93
C GLU A 52 57.95 15.94 2.55
N ASN A 53 58.01 14.76 1.94
CA ASN A 53 56.89 13.99 1.41
C ASN A 53 56.12 14.62 0.22
N TYR A 54 56.39 15.85 -0.22
CA TYR A 54 55.72 16.46 -1.38
C TYR A 54 56.44 16.16 -2.70
N LEU A 55 55.86 15.32 -3.56
CA LEU A 55 56.44 14.90 -4.83
C LEU A 55 55.78 15.58 -6.05
N THR A 56 56.57 16.25 -6.88
CA THR A 56 56.16 16.70 -8.20
C THR A 56 56.26 15.56 -9.21
N ILE A 57 55.20 15.29 -9.98
CA ILE A 57 55.14 14.23 -11.00
C ILE A 57 55.28 14.87 -12.39
N PRO A 58 56.25 14.46 -13.25
CA PRO A 58 56.44 15.06 -14.58
C PRO A 58 55.27 14.78 -15.53
N ARG A 59 54.89 15.78 -16.36
CA ARG A 59 53.81 15.63 -17.35
C ARG A 59 54.05 14.46 -18.31
N ASP A 60 55.27 14.31 -18.79
CA ASP A 60 55.65 13.24 -19.73
C ASP A 60 55.40 11.84 -19.14
N LEU A 61 55.61 11.65 -17.83
CA LEU A 61 55.32 10.41 -17.13
C LEU A 61 53.80 10.15 -17.09
N VAL A 62 53.01 11.16 -16.73
CA VAL A 62 51.54 11.04 -16.66
C VAL A 62 50.97 10.73 -18.06
N GLN A 63 51.44 11.42 -19.10
CA GLN A 63 51.01 11.22 -20.49
C GLN A 63 51.39 9.85 -21.05
N LYS A 64 52.60 9.35 -20.73
CA LYS A 64 53.03 7.97 -21.02
C LYS A 64 52.08 6.96 -20.37
N VAL A 65 51.81 7.09 -19.07
CA VAL A 65 50.90 6.20 -18.34
C VAL A 65 49.49 6.19 -18.93
N ILE A 66 48.92 7.36 -19.28
CA ILE A 66 47.60 7.46 -19.95
C ILE A 66 47.60 6.71 -21.30
N SER A 67 48.73 6.69 -22.00
CA SER A 67 48.86 6.01 -23.30
C SER A 67 49.04 4.49 -23.18
N ASP A 68 49.64 4.02 -22.08
CA ASP A 68 49.98 2.61 -21.85
C ASP A 68 48.87 1.82 -21.11
N VAL A 69 48.04 2.48 -20.30
CA VAL A 69 46.99 1.83 -19.49
C VAL A 69 45.84 1.29 -20.37
N PRO A 70 45.22 0.13 -20.04
CA PRO A 70 44.08 -0.38 -20.80
C PRO A 70 42.89 0.61 -20.83
N PRO A 71 42.46 1.09 -22.01
CA PRO A 71 41.34 2.04 -22.12
C PRO A 71 39.96 1.41 -21.87
N ARG A 72 39.94 0.08 -21.67
CA ARG A 72 38.75 -0.70 -21.39
C ARG A 72 39.10 -2.06 -20.79
N PHE A 73 38.21 -2.57 -19.94
CA PHE A 73 38.31 -3.91 -19.38
C PHE A 73 36.93 -4.45 -19.01
N LYS A 74 36.88 -5.72 -18.60
CA LYS A 74 35.66 -6.41 -18.20
C LYS A 74 35.62 -6.53 -16.69
N LEU A 75 34.50 -6.12 -16.08
CA LEU A 75 34.18 -6.41 -14.69
C LEU A 75 33.10 -7.49 -14.67
N TRP A 76 33.46 -8.71 -14.27
CA TRP A 76 32.64 -9.90 -14.41
C TRP A 76 31.63 -10.06 -13.27
N ASN A 77 30.59 -10.86 -13.49
CA ASN A 77 29.79 -11.42 -12.41
C ASN A 77 30.60 -12.49 -11.63
N GLN A 78 30.14 -12.88 -10.44
CA GLN A 78 30.91 -13.74 -9.54
C GLN A 78 31.14 -15.15 -10.14
N THR A 79 30.16 -15.66 -10.90
CA THR A 79 30.26 -16.92 -11.67
C THR A 79 31.20 -16.86 -12.88
N GLY A 80 31.63 -15.69 -13.34
CA GLY A 80 32.49 -15.53 -14.52
C GLY A 80 31.80 -15.86 -15.86
N THR A 81 30.47 -15.69 -15.91
CA THR A 81 29.59 -16.01 -17.05
C THR A 81 29.08 -14.77 -17.81
N ASP A 82 29.05 -13.61 -17.17
CA ASP A 82 28.60 -12.33 -17.74
C ASP A 82 29.49 -11.19 -17.21
N PHE A 83 29.47 -10.01 -17.84
CA PHE A 83 30.36 -8.89 -17.49
C PHE A 83 29.85 -7.51 -17.93
N LEU A 84 30.20 -6.50 -17.16
CA LEU A 84 30.14 -5.10 -17.58
C LEU A 84 31.37 -4.77 -18.42
N GLN A 85 31.15 -4.23 -19.62
CA GLN A 85 32.20 -3.78 -20.51
C GLN A 85 32.55 -2.32 -20.17
N LEU A 86 33.49 -2.12 -19.26
CA LEU A 86 33.89 -0.79 -18.82
C LEU A 86 34.75 -0.14 -19.91
N GLU A 87 34.14 0.79 -20.64
CA GLU A 87 34.74 1.60 -21.71
C GLU A 87 33.92 2.88 -21.90
N ILE A 88 34.49 3.88 -22.56
CA ILE A 88 33.78 5.13 -22.89
C ILE A 88 32.52 4.86 -23.74
N GLY A 89 31.40 5.51 -23.41
CA GLY A 89 30.14 5.39 -24.14
C GLY A 89 29.15 4.35 -23.59
N ASN A 90 29.58 3.46 -22.69
CA ASN A 90 28.66 2.63 -21.90
C ASN A 90 28.33 3.36 -20.58
N THR A 91 27.13 3.10 -20.02
CA THR A 91 26.64 3.69 -18.76
C THR A 91 26.02 2.58 -17.90
N PHE A 92 26.66 2.29 -16.77
CA PHE A 92 26.21 1.30 -15.80
C PHE A 92 25.87 1.98 -14.47
N TYR A 93 24.77 1.57 -13.85
CA TYR A 93 24.25 2.16 -12.61
C TYR A 93 24.41 1.20 -11.43
N GLY A 94 24.71 1.73 -10.26
CA GLY A 94 24.79 0.97 -9.01
C GLY A 94 24.45 1.85 -7.81
N PRO A 95 24.21 1.26 -6.64
CA PRO A 95 24.02 2.03 -5.41
C PRO A 95 25.35 2.68 -5.00
N GLY A 96 25.30 3.52 -3.96
CA GLY A 96 26.49 3.94 -3.23
C GLY A 96 26.87 3.02 -2.06
N SER A 97 27.81 3.48 -1.24
CA SER A 97 28.42 2.76 -0.12
C SER A 97 28.11 3.37 1.25
N ASP A 98 28.35 2.62 2.32
CA ASP A 98 28.75 3.11 3.66
C ASP A 98 27.85 4.16 4.37
N LEU A 99 26.60 4.29 3.94
CA LEU A 99 25.58 5.13 4.57
C LEU A 99 25.32 4.71 6.02
N GLN A 100 25.44 5.68 6.94
CA GLN A 100 25.29 5.43 8.38
C GLN A 100 23.85 5.10 8.77
N TYR A 101 22.89 5.62 7.99
CA TYR A 101 21.47 5.43 8.25
C TYR A 101 20.74 4.83 7.06
N THR A 102 19.68 4.10 7.40
CA THR A 102 18.70 3.61 6.44
C THR A 102 17.30 3.96 6.95
N VAL A 103 16.39 4.24 6.03
CA VAL A 103 14.96 4.21 6.31
C VAL A 103 14.58 2.75 6.47
N ASP A 104 14.13 2.40 7.67
CA ASP A 104 13.45 1.14 7.94
C ASP A 104 12.15 1.12 7.13
N LEU A 105 12.03 0.19 6.19
CA LEU A 105 10.92 0.15 5.22
C LEU A 105 9.55 0.09 5.90
N GLU A 106 9.47 -0.61 7.02
CA GLU A 106 8.20 -0.91 7.67
C GLU A 106 7.68 0.23 8.54
N THR A 107 8.57 0.90 9.28
CA THR A 107 8.24 2.05 10.11
C THR A 107 8.35 3.38 9.37
N GLY A 108 9.04 3.42 8.23
CA GLY A 108 9.38 4.65 7.51
C GLY A 108 10.32 5.58 8.30
N LYS A 109 10.94 5.09 9.39
CA LYS A 109 11.83 5.86 10.26
C LYS A 109 13.28 5.62 9.89
N THR A 110 14.08 6.68 9.97
CA THR A 110 15.54 6.59 9.93
C THR A 110 16.05 5.83 11.16
N LYS A 111 16.82 4.76 10.94
CA LYS A 111 17.63 4.08 11.96
C LYS A 111 19.08 3.96 11.48
N LYS A 112 20.00 3.58 12.37
CA LYS A 112 21.35 3.20 11.94
C LYS A 112 21.28 1.93 11.10
N THR A 113 22.13 1.86 10.09
CA THR A 113 22.27 0.69 9.23
C THR A 113 22.81 -0.50 10.03
N GLU A 114 22.22 -1.67 9.84
CA GLU A 114 22.69 -2.97 10.34
C GLU A 114 23.00 -3.92 9.18
N VAL A 115 23.68 -5.05 9.44
CA VAL A 115 24.04 -6.06 8.41
C VAL A 115 22.82 -6.54 7.62
N GLU A 116 21.69 -6.71 8.30
CA GLU A 116 20.41 -7.13 7.73
C GLU A 116 19.88 -6.12 6.71
N ASP A 117 20.06 -4.81 6.94
CA ASP A 117 19.59 -3.78 6.02
C ASP A 117 20.42 -3.74 4.75
N ILE A 118 21.73 -3.91 4.89
CA ILE A 118 22.64 -4.03 3.74
C ILE A 118 22.26 -5.27 2.92
N ALA A 119 22.07 -6.42 3.58
CA ALA A 119 21.66 -7.63 2.90
C ALA A 119 20.32 -7.44 2.16
N ARG A 120 19.35 -6.76 2.79
CA ARG A 120 18.05 -6.40 2.19
C ARG A 120 18.22 -5.49 0.97
N ASN A 121 19.02 -4.44 1.07
CA ASN A 121 19.30 -3.53 -0.03
C ASN A 121 19.94 -4.28 -1.21
N ILE A 122 20.93 -5.12 -0.97
CA ILE A 122 21.55 -5.96 -2.02
C ILE A 122 20.54 -6.90 -2.65
N ALA A 123 19.68 -7.56 -1.85
CA ALA A 123 18.65 -8.46 -2.36
C ALA A 123 17.58 -7.75 -3.22
N LEU A 124 17.21 -6.52 -2.85
CA LEU A 124 16.35 -5.64 -3.66
C LEU A 124 17.05 -5.26 -4.97
N ILE A 125 18.27 -4.74 -4.88
CA ILE A 125 19.05 -4.24 -6.01
C ILE A 125 19.41 -5.36 -7.00
N ASP A 126 19.67 -6.59 -6.54
CA ASP A 126 19.89 -7.74 -7.40
C ASP A 126 18.71 -7.96 -8.37
N ARG A 127 17.49 -7.74 -7.88
CA ARG A 127 16.22 -7.92 -8.61
C ARG A 127 15.79 -6.70 -9.43
N LEU A 128 16.48 -5.56 -9.30
CA LEU A 128 16.31 -4.40 -10.18
C LEU A 128 17.24 -4.55 -11.41
N PRO A 129 16.73 -4.85 -12.62
CA PRO A 129 17.57 -4.99 -13.82
C PRO A 129 18.18 -3.68 -14.32
N GLN A 130 17.79 -2.55 -13.74
CA GLN A 130 18.34 -1.22 -14.01
C GLN A 130 19.63 -0.93 -13.23
N PHE A 131 19.92 -1.72 -12.19
CA PHE A 131 21.18 -1.69 -11.46
C PHE A 131 22.10 -2.80 -11.98
N ASP A 132 23.28 -2.44 -12.45
CA ASP A 132 24.22 -3.32 -13.14
C ASP A 132 25.34 -3.84 -12.21
N PHE A 133 25.68 -3.10 -11.15
CA PHE A 133 26.68 -3.47 -10.14
C PHE A 133 26.19 -3.15 -8.70
N LEU A 134 26.97 -3.59 -7.70
CA LEU A 134 26.72 -3.39 -6.28
C LEU A 134 27.79 -2.54 -5.60
N MET A 135 27.39 -1.87 -4.53
CA MET A 135 28.23 -1.27 -3.50
C MET A 135 27.59 -1.59 -2.13
N SER A 136 28.26 -1.25 -1.02
CA SER A 136 27.83 -1.66 0.32
C SER A 136 26.46 -1.17 0.75
N THR A 137 25.85 -0.16 0.12
CA THR A 137 24.54 0.47 0.46
C THR A 137 24.44 1.10 1.86
N GLY A 138 25.39 0.83 2.75
CA GLY A 138 25.31 1.20 4.15
C GLY A 138 26.51 0.71 4.96
N LEU A 139 26.70 1.26 6.17
CA LEU A 139 27.76 0.88 7.11
C LEU A 139 27.14 0.27 8.39
N PRO A 140 27.34 -1.04 8.66
CA PRO A 140 26.64 -1.74 9.74
C PRO A 140 27.17 -1.34 11.13
N CYS A 141 26.27 -0.91 12.03
CA CYS A 141 26.62 -0.57 13.41
C CYS A 141 26.68 -1.78 14.37
N ASP A 142 26.22 -2.95 13.93
CA ASP A 142 26.16 -4.22 14.64
C ASP A 142 27.39 -5.12 14.43
N VAL A 143 28.40 -4.64 13.69
CA VAL A 143 29.66 -5.36 13.41
C VAL A 143 30.85 -4.63 14.02
N ALA A 144 31.81 -5.38 14.57
CA ALA A 144 33.06 -4.81 15.06
C ALA A 144 33.82 -4.10 13.92
N SER A 145 34.32 -2.89 14.19
CA SER A 145 34.88 -1.98 13.17
C SER A 145 35.97 -2.60 12.29
N GLU A 146 36.75 -3.53 12.85
CA GLU A 146 37.82 -4.25 12.17
C GLU A 146 37.36 -5.32 11.17
N ASP A 147 36.09 -5.72 11.20
CA ASP A 147 35.50 -6.75 10.32
C ASP A 147 34.36 -6.23 9.42
N ILE A 148 33.96 -4.96 9.54
CA ILE A 148 32.86 -4.34 8.78
C ILE A 148 32.99 -4.61 7.27
N TYR A 149 34.06 -4.13 6.63
CA TYR A 149 34.21 -4.20 5.17
C TYR A 149 34.26 -5.63 4.65
N LYS A 150 34.93 -6.52 5.40
CA LYS A 150 34.92 -7.96 5.12
C LYS A 150 33.49 -8.49 5.16
N LYS A 151 32.78 -8.30 6.28
CA LYS A 151 31.42 -8.82 6.48
C LYS A 151 30.49 -8.30 5.38
N VAL A 152 30.52 -7.00 5.08
CA VAL A 152 29.70 -6.38 4.02
C VAL A 152 30.03 -6.93 2.63
N PHE A 153 31.30 -7.19 2.32
CA PHE A 153 31.68 -7.86 1.08
C PHE A 153 31.19 -9.31 1.03
N GLU A 154 31.23 -10.04 2.15
CA GLU A 154 30.62 -11.37 2.28
C GLU A 154 29.09 -11.30 2.04
N ILE A 155 28.39 -10.28 2.56
CA ILE A 155 26.96 -10.03 2.29
C ILE A 155 26.68 -9.82 0.80
N MET A 156 27.45 -8.95 0.12
CA MET A 156 27.29 -8.71 -1.33
C MET A 156 27.54 -9.98 -2.15
N VAL A 157 28.50 -10.81 -1.72
CA VAL A 157 28.77 -12.13 -2.31
C VAL A 157 27.65 -13.13 -2.05
N LEU A 158 27.01 -13.12 -0.87
CA LEU A 158 25.95 -14.08 -0.53
C LEU A 158 24.61 -13.75 -1.20
N ASN A 159 24.28 -12.47 -1.38
CA ASN A 159 22.95 -12.00 -1.79
C ASN A 159 22.80 -11.72 -3.29
N SER A 160 23.86 -11.82 -4.07
CA SER A 160 23.85 -11.51 -5.50
C SER A 160 24.90 -12.29 -6.29
N ASN A 161 24.79 -12.21 -7.62
CA ASN A 161 25.86 -12.59 -8.54
C ASN A 161 26.50 -11.37 -9.25
N LYS A 162 25.91 -10.17 -9.13
CA LYS A 162 26.37 -8.95 -9.82
C LYS A 162 27.82 -8.59 -9.44
N PRO A 163 28.55 -7.87 -10.31
CA PRO A 163 29.85 -7.32 -9.96
C PRO A 163 29.77 -6.33 -8.80
N ILE A 164 30.87 -6.20 -8.07
CA ILE A 164 30.94 -5.44 -6.81
C ILE A 164 31.94 -4.29 -6.95
N ILE A 165 31.63 -3.13 -6.36
CA ILE A 165 32.59 -2.08 -6.04
C ILE A 165 32.70 -2.03 -4.51
N GLY A 166 33.88 -2.36 -3.98
CA GLY A 166 34.12 -2.50 -2.55
C GLY A 166 34.89 -1.32 -1.98
N THR A 167 34.36 -0.70 -0.92
CA THR A 167 35.05 0.30 -0.10
C THR A 167 35.93 -0.35 0.96
N ALA A 168 36.88 0.40 1.51
CA ALA A 168 37.81 -0.06 2.54
C ALA A 168 38.42 1.13 3.30
N THR A 169 38.37 1.10 4.63
CA THR A 169 39.07 2.09 5.46
C THR A 169 40.59 1.92 5.32
N ASN A 170 41.11 0.70 5.40
CA ASN A 170 42.55 0.42 5.44
C ASN A 170 42.96 -0.76 4.52
N LEU A 171 44.26 -0.98 4.35
CA LEU A 171 44.78 -2.09 3.53
C LEU A 171 44.30 -3.48 3.99
N GLU A 172 44.14 -3.71 5.30
CA GLU A 172 43.74 -5.03 5.82
C GLU A 172 42.30 -5.39 5.41
N ASP A 173 41.42 -4.39 5.32
CA ASP A 173 40.06 -4.57 4.77
C ASP A 173 40.12 -5.10 3.33
N ILE A 174 40.97 -4.52 2.47
CA ILE A 174 41.12 -4.96 1.08
C ILE A 174 41.68 -6.39 1.01
N LYS A 175 42.66 -6.75 1.86
CA LYS A 175 43.15 -8.13 1.93
C LYS A 175 42.03 -9.10 2.31
N LYS A 176 41.27 -8.78 3.37
CA LYS A 176 40.14 -9.60 3.85
C LYS A 176 39.07 -9.77 2.77
N MET A 177 38.68 -8.71 2.04
CA MET A 177 37.77 -8.79 0.89
C MET A 177 38.37 -9.63 -0.25
N HIS A 178 39.66 -9.47 -0.54
CA HIS A 178 40.33 -10.20 -1.61
C HIS A 178 40.46 -11.70 -1.32
N GLU A 179 40.65 -12.10 -0.06
CA GLU A 179 40.58 -13.50 0.35
C GLU A 179 39.20 -14.12 0.08
N VAL A 180 38.13 -13.38 0.35
CA VAL A 180 36.76 -13.77 0.00
C VAL A 180 36.61 -13.89 -1.52
N ALA A 181 37.12 -12.92 -2.28
CA ALA A 181 37.08 -12.95 -3.74
C ALA A 181 37.85 -14.13 -4.35
N ILE A 182 39.03 -14.46 -3.82
CA ILE A 182 39.79 -15.66 -4.22
C ILE A 182 38.99 -16.93 -3.95
N LYS A 183 38.33 -17.07 -2.79
CA LYS A 183 37.48 -18.23 -2.48
C LYS A 183 36.33 -18.40 -3.48
N VAL A 184 35.65 -17.29 -3.82
CA VAL A 184 34.57 -17.26 -4.83
C VAL A 184 35.08 -17.60 -6.23
N ALA A 185 36.24 -17.08 -6.61
CA ALA A 185 36.87 -17.33 -7.91
C ALA A 185 37.54 -18.72 -8.02
N GLY A 186 37.92 -19.33 -6.89
CA GLY A 186 38.65 -20.59 -6.80
C GLY A 186 40.17 -20.41 -6.73
N SER A 187 40.73 -19.37 -7.37
CA SER A 187 42.16 -19.03 -7.31
C SER A 187 42.42 -17.55 -7.62
N GLN A 188 43.61 -17.06 -7.26
CA GLN A 188 44.11 -15.75 -7.67
C GLN A 188 44.19 -15.62 -9.20
N GLU A 189 44.62 -16.68 -9.90
CA GLU A 189 44.74 -16.68 -11.36
C GLU A 189 43.36 -16.53 -12.03
N SER A 190 42.36 -17.29 -11.58
CA SER A 190 40.98 -17.14 -12.07
C SER A 190 40.44 -15.73 -11.78
N PHE A 191 40.73 -15.19 -10.59
CA PHE A 191 40.35 -13.81 -10.27
C PHE A 191 41.02 -12.80 -11.21
N SER A 192 42.34 -12.90 -11.44
CA SER A 192 43.08 -12.00 -12.35
C SER A 192 42.54 -12.00 -13.78
N GLU A 193 42.16 -13.19 -14.30
CA GLU A 193 41.55 -13.37 -15.62
C GLU A 193 40.15 -12.72 -15.71
N LYS A 194 39.31 -13.01 -14.72
CA LYS A 194 37.91 -12.56 -14.67
C LYS A 194 37.64 -11.84 -13.34
N PRO A 195 38.10 -10.59 -13.12
CA PRO A 195 37.86 -9.91 -11.85
C PRO A 195 36.38 -9.58 -11.73
N PHE A 196 35.77 -9.86 -10.57
CA PHE A 196 34.35 -9.58 -10.33
C PHE A 196 34.10 -8.44 -9.34
N TYR A 197 35.14 -7.95 -8.66
CA TYR A 197 35.05 -6.75 -7.86
C TYR A 197 36.12 -5.74 -8.26
N LEU A 198 35.84 -4.47 -7.96
CA LEU A 198 36.70 -3.31 -8.13
C LEU A 198 36.85 -2.61 -6.78
N ALA A 199 38.05 -2.10 -6.45
CA ALA A 199 38.30 -1.37 -5.20
C ALA A 199 38.02 0.12 -5.36
N TYR A 200 37.19 0.69 -4.48
CA TYR A 200 37.04 2.13 -4.30
C TYR A 200 38.19 2.63 -3.44
N LEU A 201 39.07 3.45 -4.03
CA LEU A 201 40.16 4.11 -3.34
C LEU A 201 40.03 5.63 -3.47
N GLU A 202 40.44 6.36 -2.43
CA GLU A 202 40.37 7.83 -2.38
C GLU A 202 41.72 8.43 -1.96
N PRO A 203 42.15 9.56 -2.55
CA PRO A 203 43.14 10.46 -1.96
C PRO A 203 42.53 11.28 -0.81
N VAL A 204 43.38 11.89 0.02
CA VAL A 204 42.95 12.96 0.93
C VAL A 204 43.15 14.30 0.24
N SER A 205 42.07 14.90 -0.23
CA SER A 205 42.11 16.21 -0.89
C SER A 205 42.38 17.34 0.13
N PRO A 206 43.13 18.41 -0.24
CA PRO A 206 43.82 18.60 -1.51
C PRO A 206 45.18 17.87 -1.56
N LEU A 207 45.40 17.15 -2.66
CA LEU A 207 46.69 16.63 -3.13
C LEU A 207 47.48 15.82 -2.08
N LYS A 208 46.88 14.75 -1.53
CA LYS A 208 47.59 13.77 -0.69
C LYS A 208 47.23 12.31 -0.97
N ILE A 209 48.25 11.45 -0.96
CA ILE A 209 48.14 9.99 -0.87
C ILE A 209 48.85 9.57 0.42
N GLU A 210 48.10 9.45 1.51
CA GLU A 210 48.63 9.01 2.81
C GLU A 210 49.21 7.59 2.76
N GLU A 211 49.97 7.20 3.78
CA GLU A 211 50.78 5.97 3.74
C GLU A 211 49.97 4.70 3.46
N ASP A 212 48.80 4.57 4.10
CA ASP A 212 47.85 3.48 3.86
C ASP A 212 47.25 3.52 2.45
N ILE A 213 46.88 4.69 1.93
CA ILE A 213 46.30 4.85 0.60
C ILE A 213 47.31 4.40 -0.47
N ALA A 214 48.57 4.79 -0.34
CA ALA A 214 49.63 4.33 -1.23
C ALA A 214 49.82 2.81 -1.15
N ASN A 215 49.73 2.23 0.05
CA ASN A 215 49.76 0.78 0.24
C ASN A 215 48.56 0.06 -0.40
N LYS A 216 47.35 0.63 -0.31
CA LYS A 216 46.13 0.12 -0.98
C LYS A 216 46.30 0.09 -2.51
N ILE A 217 46.74 1.19 -3.12
CA ILE A 217 47.00 1.28 -4.57
C ILE A 217 48.01 0.21 -5.01
N MET A 218 49.15 0.11 -4.32
CA MET A 218 50.18 -0.88 -4.66
C MET A 218 49.66 -2.32 -4.52
N PHE A 219 48.91 -2.63 -3.46
CA PHE A 219 48.34 -3.96 -3.27
C PHE A 219 47.31 -4.32 -4.36
N CYS A 220 46.41 -3.40 -4.72
CA CYS A 220 45.44 -3.64 -5.77
C CYS A 220 46.11 -3.94 -7.12
N SER A 221 47.15 -3.17 -7.48
CA SER A 221 47.96 -3.42 -8.68
C SER A 221 48.72 -4.76 -8.62
N GLU A 222 49.32 -5.11 -7.48
CA GLU A 222 50.03 -6.40 -7.27
C GLU A 222 49.10 -7.64 -7.35
N LYS A 223 47.78 -7.45 -7.25
CA LYS A 223 46.77 -8.54 -7.22
C LYS A 223 45.80 -8.53 -8.40
N ASP A 224 46.06 -7.71 -9.44
CA ASP A 224 45.19 -7.45 -10.60
C ASP A 224 43.75 -7.04 -10.22
N ILE A 225 43.55 -6.48 -9.02
CA ILE A 225 42.28 -5.95 -8.54
C ILE A 225 42.04 -4.64 -9.32
N PRO A 226 40.97 -4.55 -10.13
CA PRO A 226 40.57 -3.28 -10.72
C PRO A 226 40.34 -2.24 -9.63
N MET A 227 40.65 -0.98 -9.92
CA MET A 227 40.44 0.10 -8.96
C MET A 227 39.93 1.38 -9.63
N LEU A 228 39.27 2.21 -8.83
CA LEU A 228 39.08 3.62 -9.12
C LEU A 228 39.89 4.43 -8.11
N PHE A 229 40.26 5.66 -8.47
CA PHE A 229 40.88 6.60 -7.53
C PHE A 229 40.17 7.94 -7.62
N ALA A 230 39.05 8.05 -6.91
CA ALA A 230 38.17 9.21 -6.95
C ALA A 230 38.38 10.10 -5.72
N ALA A 231 38.60 11.39 -5.93
CA ALA A 231 38.80 12.35 -4.84
C ALA A 231 37.48 12.94 -4.35
N GLY A 232 37.25 13.01 -3.03
CA GLY A 232 36.21 13.84 -2.39
C GLY A 232 36.52 15.34 -2.42
N ALA A 233 36.86 15.86 -3.59
CA ALA A 233 37.36 17.22 -3.82
C ALA A 233 36.20 18.23 -3.96
N ASN A 234 35.46 18.49 -2.87
CA ASN A 234 34.26 19.32 -2.89
C ASN A 234 34.56 20.82 -3.03
N ILE A 235 33.71 21.49 -3.81
CA ILE A 235 33.87 22.87 -4.26
C ILE A 235 33.78 23.83 -3.06
N SER A 236 34.77 24.71 -2.92
CA SER A 236 34.93 25.65 -1.79
C SER A 236 35.29 25.04 -0.43
N VAL A 237 35.53 23.72 -0.33
CA VAL A 237 35.93 23.06 0.93
C VAL A 237 37.32 22.42 0.80
N GLN A 238 37.43 21.31 0.06
CA GLN A 238 38.72 20.67 -0.25
C GLN A 238 39.28 21.10 -1.62
N ALA A 239 38.49 21.80 -2.42
CA ALA A 239 38.82 22.23 -3.77
C ALA A 239 38.46 23.70 -4.04
N PRO A 240 38.99 24.34 -5.11
CA PRO A 240 38.65 25.72 -5.46
C PRO A 240 37.14 25.94 -5.63
N GLY A 241 36.69 27.19 -5.42
CA GLY A 241 35.27 27.56 -5.45
C GLY A 241 34.61 27.63 -6.85
N THR A 242 35.08 26.83 -7.81
CA THR A 242 34.46 26.68 -9.13
C THR A 242 34.47 25.21 -9.56
N CYS A 243 33.46 24.78 -10.32
CA CYS A 243 33.38 23.43 -10.88
C CYS A 243 34.65 23.07 -11.69
N GLU A 244 35.14 24.02 -12.48
CA GLU A 244 36.30 23.86 -13.36
C GLU A 244 37.59 23.73 -12.54
N GLY A 245 37.74 24.50 -11.45
CA GLY A 245 38.88 24.41 -10.54
C GLY A 245 38.90 23.12 -9.72
N ALA A 246 37.74 22.65 -9.26
CA ALA A 246 37.62 21.35 -8.60
C ALA A 246 37.90 20.18 -9.56
N VAL A 247 37.43 20.27 -10.81
CA VAL A 247 37.72 19.28 -11.86
C VAL A 247 39.20 19.23 -12.22
N ILE A 248 39.89 20.37 -12.28
CA ILE A 248 41.35 20.42 -12.46
C ILE A 248 42.06 19.69 -11.31
N GLN A 249 41.71 19.98 -10.05
CA GLN A 249 42.34 19.34 -8.89
C GLN A 249 42.02 17.83 -8.83
N GLY A 250 40.75 17.43 -8.96
CA GLY A 250 40.37 16.02 -8.96
C GLY A 250 40.97 15.23 -10.12
N THR A 251 41.18 15.85 -11.29
CA THR A 251 41.92 15.24 -12.40
C THR A 251 43.39 15.00 -12.03
N ALA A 252 44.05 15.97 -11.39
CA ALA A 252 45.43 15.80 -10.91
C ALA A 252 45.53 14.67 -9.87
N GLU A 253 44.62 14.66 -8.89
CA GLU A 253 44.56 13.63 -7.84
C GLU A 253 44.31 12.23 -8.43
N ALA A 254 43.31 12.06 -9.30
CA ALA A 254 43.03 10.79 -9.97
C ALA A 254 44.22 10.28 -10.81
N LEU A 255 44.85 11.16 -11.59
CA LEU A 255 46.02 10.81 -12.42
C LEU A 255 47.24 10.43 -11.58
N SER A 256 47.44 11.01 -10.40
CA SER A 256 48.54 10.62 -9.51
C SER A 256 48.42 9.17 -8.99
N GLY A 257 47.19 8.73 -8.66
CA GLY A 257 46.90 7.35 -8.29
C GLY A 257 47.05 6.39 -9.46
N LEU A 258 46.61 6.79 -10.67
CA LEU A 258 46.82 6.03 -11.90
C LEU A 258 48.32 5.82 -12.20
N VAL A 259 49.16 6.85 -12.05
CA VAL A 259 50.61 6.71 -12.22
C VAL A 259 51.17 5.70 -11.23
N LEU A 260 50.89 5.85 -9.93
CA LEU A 260 51.38 4.89 -8.93
C LEU A 260 50.88 3.46 -9.19
N ALA A 261 49.63 3.29 -9.60
CA ALA A 261 49.06 1.99 -9.96
C ALA A 261 49.77 1.36 -11.16
N ASN A 262 50.05 2.14 -12.21
CA ASN A 262 50.70 1.69 -13.43
C ASN A 262 52.19 1.31 -13.21
N LEU A 263 52.91 2.07 -12.38
CA LEU A 263 54.31 1.76 -12.03
C LEU A 263 54.47 0.43 -11.28
N VAL A 264 53.41 -0.04 -10.62
CA VAL A 264 53.36 -1.37 -9.98
C VAL A 264 52.88 -2.44 -10.97
N ASN A 265 51.88 -2.13 -11.79
CA ASN A 265 51.34 -3.04 -12.80
C ASN A 265 50.93 -2.24 -14.06
N PRO A 266 51.68 -2.32 -15.17
CA PRO A 266 51.35 -1.60 -16.40
C PRO A 266 49.99 -1.97 -17.02
N LYS A 267 49.39 -3.09 -16.59
CA LYS A 267 48.05 -3.54 -16.99
C LYS A 267 46.96 -3.21 -15.96
N ALA A 268 47.24 -2.32 -15.00
CA ALA A 268 46.28 -1.89 -13.99
C ALA A 268 44.94 -1.48 -14.64
N LYS A 269 43.86 -2.12 -14.18
CA LYS A 269 42.49 -1.89 -14.67
C LYS A 269 41.93 -0.72 -13.88
N PHE A 270 41.91 0.47 -14.48
CA PHE A 270 41.68 1.73 -13.76
C PHE A 270 40.45 2.48 -14.26
N VAL A 271 39.68 3.07 -13.34
CA VAL A 271 38.56 3.97 -13.64
C VAL A 271 38.90 5.38 -13.14
N PHE A 272 38.85 6.35 -14.06
CA PHE A 272 39.21 7.74 -13.82
C PHE A 272 38.01 8.57 -13.33
N GLY A 273 38.24 9.58 -12.50
CA GLY A 273 37.23 10.56 -12.11
C GLY A 273 37.45 11.03 -10.67
N ALA A 274 36.55 11.87 -10.17
CA ALA A 274 36.53 12.32 -8.78
C ALA A 274 35.13 12.81 -8.41
N ASN A 275 34.85 12.95 -7.12
CA ASN A 275 33.61 13.46 -6.56
C ASN A 275 33.80 14.94 -6.15
N SER A 276 33.25 15.86 -6.95
CA SER A 276 33.33 17.30 -6.70
C SER A 276 31.94 17.93 -6.64
N ALA A 277 31.30 17.78 -5.49
CA ALA A 277 29.98 18.35 -5.21
C ALA A 277 30.08 19.82 -4.73
N ASP A 278 28.96 20.54 -4.78
CA ASP A 278 28.86 21.91 -4.26
C ASP A 278 28.88 21.91 -2.72
N PHE A 279 29.25 23.02 -2.09
CA PHE A 279 29.09 23.22 -0.65
C PHE A 279 28.01 24.27 -0.38
N ASP A 280 26.93 23.86 0.30
CA ASP A 280 25.94 24.79 0.80
C ASP A 280 26.48 25.46 2.07
N ALA A 281 27.00 26.68 1.91
CA ALA A 281 27.55 27.48 3.01
C ALA A 281 26.50 28.01 4.01
N LYS A 282 25.20 27.90 3.72
CA LYS A 282 24.11 28.28 4.62
C LYS A 282 23.73 27.14 5.55
N GLU A 283 23.64 25.92 5.03
CA GLU A 283 23.34 24.71 5.81
C GLU A 283 24.60 24.02 6.35
N GLY A 284 25.78 24.32 5.80
CA GLY A 284 27.07 23.77 6.22
C GLY A 284 27.36 22.35 5.71
N ILE A 285 26.72 21.94 4.61
CA ILE A 285 26.79 20.58 4.05
C ILE A 285 27.38 20.57 2.64
N VAL A 286 27.84 19.39 2.20
CA VAL A 286 28.11 19.11 0.79
C VAL A 286 26.80 18.72 0.12
N SER A 287 26.48 19.33 -1.03
CA SER A 287 25.23 19.16 -1.76
C SER A 287 25.39 18.12 -2.88
N TYR A 288 24.86 16.93 -2.64
CA TYR A 288 24.82 15.79 -3.55
C TYR A 288 23.73 15.99 -4.61
N GLY A 289 22.55 16.47 -4.19
CA GLY A 289 21.45 16.84 -5.09
C GLY A 289 21.75 18.05 -5.98
N GLY A 290 22.80 18.82 -5.64
CA GLY A 290 23.18 20.06 -6.30
C GLY A 290 23.55 19.90 -7.78
N PRO A 291 23.18 20.87 -8.64
CA PRO A 291 23.48 20.81 -10.06
C PRO A 291 24.98 20.87 -10.36
N GLY A 292 25.82 21.41 -9.46
CA GLY A 292 27.27 21.44 -9.63
C GLY A 292 27.90 20.04 -9.59
N TRP A 293 27.38 19.09 -8.81
CA TRP A 293 27.92 17.72 -8.83
C TRP A 293 27.59 17.01 -10.14
N SER A 294 26.33 17.10 -10.60
CA SER A 294 25.93 16.58 -11.91
C SER A 294 26.75 17.21 -13.06
N LYS A 295 27.08 18.50 -12.94
CA LYS A 295 27.91 19.24 -13.89
C LYS A 295 29.38 18.79 -13.84
N THR A 296 29.98 18.61 -12.66
CA THR A 296 31.37 18.11 -12.55
C THR A 296 31.48 16.65 -13.00
N MET A 297 30.50 15.79 -12.74
CA MET A 297 30.47 14.42 -13.30
C MET A 297 30.50 14.43 -14.82
N ALA A 298 29.70 15.28 -15.47
CA ALA A 298 29.73 15.44 -16.91
C ALA A 298 31.07 16.01 -17.41
N TYR A 299 31.73 16.89 -16.65
CA TYR A 299 33.06 17.41 -16.95
C TYR A 299 34.14 16.33 -16.87
N TYR A 300 34.13 15.47 -15.86
CA TYR A 300 35.02 14.31 -15.81
C TYR A 300 34.76 13.35 -16.98
N ALA A 301 33.51 13.15 -17.41
CA ALA A 301 33.20 12.34 -18.57
C ALA A 301 33.74 12.93 -19.89
N GLU A 302 33.73 14.27 -20.05
CA GLU A 302 34.38 14.97 -21.18
C GLU A 302 35.89 14.71 -21.20
N ILE A 303 36.53 14.86 -20.03
CA ILE A 303 37.97 14.66 -19.85
C ILE A 303 38.33 13.19 -20.08
N ALA A 304 37.57 12.26 -19.51
CA ALA A 304 37.78 10.82 -19.66
C ALA A 304 37.68 10.35 -21.11
N ARG A 305 36.80 10.95 -21.93
CA ARG A 305 36.79 10.73 -23.39
C ARG A 305 38.10 11.16 -24.05
N ARG A 306 38.66 12.30 -23.64
CA ARG A 306 39.94 12.83 -24.16
C ARG A 306 41.17 12.05 -23.65
N LEU A 307 41.07 11.46 -22.47
CA LEU A 307 42.06 10.54 -21.88
C LEU A 307 41.86 9.08 -22.35
N ASN A 308 40.73 8.76 -22.97
CA ASN A 308 40.31 7.42 -23.38
C ASN A 308 40.24 6.39 -22.22
N LEU A 309 39.67 6.80 -21.07
CA LEU A 309 39.52 5.97 -19.87
C LEU A 309 38.03 5.77 -19.51
N PRO A 310 37.64 4.61 -18.93
CA PRO A 310 36.32 4.48 -18.32
C PRO A 310 36.22 5.43 -17.12
N VAL A 311 35.04 6.02 -16.92
CA VAL A 311 34.86 7.15 -15.99
C VAL A 311 33.92 6.84 -14.82
N TRP A 312 34.30 7.36 -13.66
CA TRP A 312 33.48 7.41 -12.45
C TRP A 312 32.46 8.54 -12.56
N GLY A 313 31.23 8.26 -12.16
CA GLY A 313 30.14 9.24 -12.10
C GLY A 313 29.23 8.99 -10.90
N ALA A 314 28.46 10.00 -10.54
CA ALA A 314 27.43 9.93 -9.51
C ALA A 314 26.11 10.45 -10.10
N ALA A 315 24.99 9.86 -9.70
CA ALA A 315 23.64 10.33 -10.02
C ALA A 315 22.60 9.68 -9.10
N GLY A 316 21.34 10.08 -9.21
CA GLY A 316 20.21 9.44 -8.49
C GLY A 316 20.20 9.66 -6.98
N CYS A 317 21.14 10.49 -6.51
CA CYS A 317 21.27 11.03 -5.18
C CYS A 317 20.45 12.33 -5.04
N THR A 318 20.14 12.73 -3.81
CA THR A 318 19.42 13.97 -3.49
C THR A 318 19.80 14.48 -2.12
N ASP A 319 19.69 15.79 -1.92
CA ASP A 319 19.84 16.42 -0.61
C ASP A 319 18.56 16.36 0.22
N SER A 320 17.44 15.94 -0.39
CA SER A 320 16.18 15.73 0.31
C SER A 320 16.31 14.59 1.32
N ASN A 321 15.79 14.80 2.52
CA ASN A 321 15.84 13.84 3.63
C ASN A 321 14.77 12.72 3.52
N LYS A 322 14.06 12.64 2.39
CA LYS A 322 12.94 11.74 2.11
C LYS A 322 12.69 11.70 0.60
N ILE A 323 11.88 10.76 0.13
CA ILE A 323 11.44 10.73 -1.28
C ILE A 323 10.29 11.71 -1.50
N ASP A 324 10.56 12.80 -2.23
CA ASP A 324 9.55 13.78 -2.63
C ASP A 324 9.85 14.40 -4.01
N ALA A 325 9.25 15.55 -4.30
CA ALA A 325 9.47 16.25 -5.57
C ALA A 325 10.94 16.69 -5.76
N GLN A 326 11.67 16.97 -4.67
CA GLN A 326 13.09 17.31 -4.73
C GLN A 326 13.91 16.10 -5.16
N THR A 327 13.71 14.95 -4.51
CA THR A 327 14.27 13.66 -4.94
C THR A 327 13.97 13.40 -6.41
N GLY A 328 12.71 13.62 -6.83
CA GLY A 328 12.26 13.42 -8.21
C GLY A 328 13.04 14.23 -9.23
N PHE A 329 13.23 15.54 -9.02
CA PHE A 329 13.93 16.37 -9.99
C PHE A 329 15.46 16.22 -9.91
N GLU A 330 16.04 16.09 -8.72
CA GLU A 330 17.50 15.95 -8.53
C GLU A 330 17.99 14.60 -9.10
N ALA A 331 17.30 13.50 -8.78
CA ALA A 331 17.60 12.19 -9.33
C ALA A 331 17.37 12.13 -10.85
N ALA A 332 16.24 12.64 -11.36
CA ALA A 332 15.96 12.62 -12.80
C ALA A 332 16.93 13.48 -13.61
N LEU A 333 17.29 14.65 -13.11
CA LEU A 333 18.27 15.53 -13.76
C LEU A 333 19.66 14.88 -13.77
N SER A 334 20.13 14.39 -12.62
CA SER A 334 21.46 13.77 -12.50
C SER A 334 21.59 12.48 -13.32
N ILE A 335 20.57 11.60 -13.33
CA ILE A 335 20.60 10.36 -14.13
C ILE A 335 20.55 10.69 -15.63
N LEU A 336 19.71 11.63 -16.06
CA LEU A 336 19.69 12.08 -17.45
C LEU A 336 21.04 12.69 -17.86
N MET A 337 21.66 13.48 -16.97
CA MET A 337 23.00 14.03 -17.17
C MET A 337 24.07 12.93 -17.29
N ALA A 338 24.05 11.91 -16.44
CA ALA A 338 24.99 10.79 -16.48
C ALA A 338 24.86 9.94 -17.75
N GLU A 339 23.63 9.65 -18.19
CA GLU A 339 23.37 8.93 -19.45
C GLU A 339 23.85 9.73 -20.66
N LEU A 340 23.48 11.03 -20.76
CA LEU A 340 23.84 11.89 -21.89
C LEU A 340 25.32 12.32 -21.89
N SER A 341 25.98 12.31 -20.73
CA SER A 341 27.44 12.46 -20.65
C SER A 341 28.17 11.13 -20.78
N THR A 342 27.48 9.99 -20.82
CA THR A 342 28.04 8.63 -20.92
C THR A 342 29.06 8.30 -19.82
N SER A 343 28.69 8.60 -18.56
CA SER A 343 29.49 8.24 -17.38
C SER A 343 29.51 6.73 -17.17
N THR A 344 30.68 6.10 -17.07
CA THR A 344 30.79 4.64 -17.21
C THR A 344 30.26 3.85 -16.02
N LEU A 345 30.67 4.21 -14.81
CA LEU A 345 30.17 3.63 -13.56
C LEU A 345 29.53 4.74 -12.74
N VAL A 346 28.20 4.68 -12.62
CA VAL A 346 27.38 5.69 -11.96
C VAL A 346 26.92 5.15 -10.61
N HIS A 347 27.53 5.63 -9.53
CA HIS A 347 27.20 5.28 -8.13
C HIS A 347 26.21 6.26 -7.50
N ASP A 348 25.93 6.03 -6.21
CA ASP A 348 25.08 6.84 -5.32
C ASP A 348 23.60 6.95 -5.72
N ILE A 349 23.19 6.13 -6.69
CA ILE A 349 21.79 5.96 -7.09
C ILE A 349 20.99 5.49 -5.86
N GLY A 350 20.03 6.29 -5.41
CA GLY A 350 19.20 5.99 -4.24
C GLY A 350 19.61 6.72 -2.94
N TYR A 351 20.74 7.44 -2.92
CA TYR A 351 21.12 8.26 -1.77
C TYR A 351 20.08 9.36 -1.46
N LEU A 352 19.83 9.57 -0.17
CA LEU A 352 19.10 10.69 0.42
C LEU A 352 20.01 11.43 1.41
N SER A 353 19.57 12.59 1.89
CA SER A 353 20.24 13.36 2.96
C SER A 353 21.74 13.51 2.70
N HIS A 354 22.12 14.01 1.52
CA HIS A 354 23.51 14.34 1.17
C HIS A 354 24.53 13.21 1.47
N GLY A 355 24.13 11.96 1.22
CA GLY A 355 24.99 10.78 1.40
C GLY A 355 25.09 10.27 2.85
N ASP A 356 24.09 10.54 3.69
CA ASP A 356 24.00 9.95 5.05
C ASP A 356 22.88 8.89 5.17
N LEU A 357 21.86 8.96 4.30
CA LEU A 357 20.65 8.15 4.38
C LEU A 357 20.39 7.32 3.11
N ASN A 358 20.09 6.04 3.27
CA ASN A 358 19.43 5.23 2.24
C ASN A 358 17.92 5.19 2.52
N ASP A 359 17.09 5.23 1.48
CA ASP A 359 15.74 4.70 1.55
C ASP A 359 15.60 3.64 0.46
N PRO A 360 15.31 2.36 0.76
CA PRO A 360 15.28 1.33 -0.27
C PRO A 360 14.19 1.61 -1.35
N ARG A 361 13.18 2.42 -1.01
CA ARG A 361 12.17 2.94 -1.97
C ARG A 361 12.79 3.84 -3.03
N ASN A 362 13.90 4.50 -2.70
CA ASN A 362 14.60 5.36 -3.62
C ASN A 362 15.35 4.55 -4.69
N TYR A 363 15.78 3.30 -4.40
CA TYR A 363 16.32 2.42 -5.44
C TYR A 363 15.26 2.05 -6.49
N VAL A 364 14.03 1.75 -6.07
CA VAL A 364 12.90 1.48 -7.00
C VAL A 364 12.50 2.74 -7.76
N PHE A 365 12.47 3.89 -7.09
CA PHE A 365 12.18 5.18 -7.72
C PHE A 365 13.19 5.52 -8.81
N ASN A 366 14.48 5.41 -8.48
CA ASN A 366 15.57 5.61 -9.43
C ASN A 366 15.60 4.55 -10.54
N SER A 367 15.18 3.31 -10.27
CA SER A 367 15.07 2.25 -11.29
C SER A 367 14.15 2.66 -12.45
N GLU A 368 12.97 3.21 -12.17
CA GLU A 368 12.07 3.75 -13.22
C GLU A 368 12.65 4.98 -13.91
N ILE A 369 13.39 5.83 -13.19
CA ILE A 369 14.10 6.97 -13.80
C ILE A 369 15.17 6.48 -14.78
N ILE A 370 16.00 5.51 -14.39
CA ILE A 370 16.99 4.85 -15.26
C ILE A 370 16.30 4.18 -16.45
N GLY A 371 15.17 3.51 -16.22
CA GLY A 371 14.36 2.89 -17.29
C GLY A 371 13.91 3.89 -18.34
N ARG A 372 13.36 5.03 -17.90
CA ARG A 372 12.97 6.15 -18.78
C ARG A 372 14.15 6.76 -19.50
N VAL A 373 15.24 7.05 -18.79
CA VAL A 373 16.42 7.69 -19.36
C VAL A 373 17.10 6.78 -20.41
N ARG A 374 17.20 5.47 -20.14
CA ARG A 374 17.65 4.45 -21.11
C ARG A 374 16.71 4.24 -22.30
N TRP A 375 15.43 4.62 -22.18
CA TRP A 375 14.50 4.66 -23.33
C TRP A 375 14.66 5.96 -24.12
N LEU A 376 14.79 7.11 -23.44
CA LEU A 376 15.02 8.43 -24.03
C LEU A 376 16.37 8.54 -24.77
N SER A 377 17.41 7.81 -24.33
CA SER A 377 18.73 7.82 -24.98
C SER A 377 18.78 7.03 -26.29
N LYS A 378 17.84 6.07 -26.47
CA LYS A 378 17.73 5.23 -27.67
C LYS A 378 17.05 5.95 -28.82
N ARG A 379 17.48 5.66 -30.04
CA ARG A 379 16.83 6.09 -31.28
C ARG A 379 16.04 4.92 -31.87
N GLY A 380 14.78 5.16 -32.23
CA GLY A 380 13.98 4.22 -33.02
C GLY A 380 14.44 4.13 -34.48
N GLU A 381 13.98 3.09 -35.17
CA GLU A 381 14.21 2.92 -36.61
C GLU A 381 13.32 3.85 -37.44
N LEU A 382 13.79 4.26 -38.62
CA LEU A 382 13.07 5.15 -39.52
C LEU A 382 12.55 4.37 -40.73
N GLU A 383 11.23 4.27 -40.88
CA GLU A 383 10.55 3.53 -41.97
C GLU A 383 9.67 4.46 -42.84
N PRO A 384 10.22 5.40 -43.65
CA PRO A 384 9.43 6.48 -44.27
C PRO A 384 8.29 5.99 -45.16
N GLU A 385 8.55 4.98 -46.00
CA GLU A 385 7.55 4.42 -46.93
C GLU A 385 6.43 3.65 -46.23
N ARG A 386 6.70 3.11 -45.03
CA ARG A 386 5.70 2.40 -44.23
C ARG A 386 4.81 3.39 -43.51
N VAL A 387 5.42 4.35 -42.80
CA VAL A 387 4.72 5.46 -42.15
C VAL A 387 3.86 6.24 -43.13
N LYS A 388 4.36 6.51 -44.35
CA LYS A 388 3.60 7.19 -45.40
C LYS A 388 2.31 6.43 -45.77
N LYS A 389 2.38 5.12 -45.96
CA LYS A 389 1.21 4.30 -46.31
C LYS A 389 0.14 4.30 -45.23
N GLU A 390 0.54 4.24 -43.95
CA GLU A 390 -0.39 4.32 -42.83
C GLU A 390 -1.12 5.68 -42.80
N ILE A 391 -0.41 6.78 -43.08
CA ILE A 391 -1.01 8.11 -43.20
C ILE A 391 -1.98 8.17 -44.39
N GLU A 392 -1.58 7.65 -45.56
CA GLU A 392 -2.42 7.59 -46.76
C GLU A 392 -3.69 6.75 -46.51
N ALA A 393 -3.61 5.62 -45.81
CA ALA A 393 -4.76 4.77 -45.48
C ALA A 393 -5.80 5.49 -44.60
N VAL A 394 -5.36 6.24 -43.58
CA VAL A 394 -6.28 7.07 -42.76
C VAL A 394 -6.86 8.23 -43.58
N VAL A 395 -6.05 8.92 -44.39
CA VAL A 395 -6.49 10.08 -45.21
C VAL A 395 -7.48 9.66 -46.29
N ASN A 396 -7.31 8.47 -46.88
CA ASN A 396 -8.22 7.91 -47.88
C ASN A 396 -9.51 7.32 -47.27
N GLY A 397 -9.58 7.18 -45.95
CA GLY A 397 -10.71 6.53 -45.27
C GLY A 397 -10.73 4.99 -45.40
N GLU A 398 -9.57 4.37 -45.65
CA GLU A 398 -9.41 2.91 -45.66
C GLU A 398 -9.46 2.32 -44.25
N ILE A 399 -9.04 3.11 -43.25
CA ILE A 399 -9.21 2.88 -41.80
C ILE A 399 -9.60 4.20 -41.12
N GLY A 400 -10.37 4.14 -40.02
CA GLY A 400 -10.93 5.34 -39.36
C GLY A 400 -9.90 6.14 -38.58
N THR A 401 -8.99 5.46 -37.89
CA THR A 401 -7.89 6.04 -37.10
C THR A 401 -6.66 5.12 -37.11
N PHE A 402 -5.51 5.66 -36.69
CA PHE A 402 -4.30 4.84 -36.46
C PHE A 402 -4.48 3.75 -35.39
N LEU A 403 -5.54 3.74 -34.57
CA LEU A 403 -5.81 2.64 -33.64
C LEU A 403 -6.22 1.35 -34.35
N GLU A 404 -6.75 1.45 -35.57
CA GLU A 404 -7.15 0.32 -36.41
C GLU A 404 -5.99 -0.21 -37.28
N SER A 405 -4.83 0.46 -37.24
CA SER A 405 -3.66 0.09 -38.04
C SER A 405 -2.93 -1.13 -37.48
N GLY A 406 -2.65 -2.10 -38.36
CA GLY A 406 -1.76 -3.22 -38.06
C GLY A 406 -0.32 -2.78 -37.74
N TYR A 407 0.14 -1.65 -38.29
CA TYR A 407 1.44 -1.06 -37.93
C TYR A 407 1.45 -0.55 -36.50
N THR A 408 0.39 0.14 -36.06
CA THR A 408 0.24 0.56 -34.65
C THR A 408 0.23 -0.63 -33.71
N PHE A 409 -0.48 -1.72 -34.06
CA PHE A 409 -0.49 -2.94 -33.24
C PHE A 409 0.90 -3.59 -33.14
N GLU A 410 1.63 -3.71 -34.25
CA GLU A 410 3.00 -4.22 -34.28
C GLU A 410 3.95 -3.35 -33.44
N LYS A 411 3.82 -2.02 -33.54
CA LYS A 411 4.72 -1.05 -32.90
C LYS A 411 4.33 -0.65 -31.48
N HIS A 412 3.16 -1.05 -30.97
CA HIS A 412 2.70 -0.68 -29.63
C HIS A 412 3.69 -1.10 -28.52
N GLY A 413 4.34 -2.26 -28.69
CA GLY A 413 5.36 -2.77 -27.76
C GLY A 413 6.69 -2.00 -27.74
N GLU A 414 6.92 -1.05 -28.66
CA GLU A 414 8.11 -0.18 -28.66
C GLU A 414 7.94 1.06 -27.75
N LEU A 415 6.70 1.34 -27.30
CA LEU A 415 6.38 2.46 -26.40
C LEU A 415 6.85 2.19 -24.96
N TYR A 416 7.22 3.24 -24.23
CA TYR A 416 7.60 3.10 -22.82
C TYR A 416 6.39 2.81 -21.91
N ALA A 417 6.23 1.52 -21.59
CA ALA A 417 5.41 1.04 -20.48
C ALA A 417 6.16 1.34 -19.16
N PRO A 418 5.60 2.19 -18.27
CA PRO A 418 6.20 2.48 -16.98
C PRO A 418 5.95 1.33 -15.99
N GLN A 419 6.70 1.31 -14.89
CA GLN A 419 6.36 0.45 -13.75
C GLN A 419 4.94 0.74 -13.23
N SER A 420 4.30 -0.30 -12.69
CA SER A 420 2.96 -0.33 -12.07
C SER A 420 2.66 0.84 -11.13
N TRP A 421 3.65 1.30 -10.36
CA TRP A 421 3.53 2.39 -9.38
C TRP A 421 3.47 3.80 -9.98
N ILE A 422 3.71 3.95 -11.29
CA ILE A 422 3.55 5.23 -11.98
C ILE A 422 2.09 5.46 -12.29
N ASP A 423 1.55 6.55 -11.75
CA ASP A 423 0.23 6.99 -12.14
C ASP A 423 0.19 7.52 -13.58
N ARG A 424 -0.77 7.01 -14.34
CA ARG A 424 -1.27 7.61 -15.59
C ARG A 424 -2.80 7.61 -15.65
N SER A 425 -3.47 7.32 -14.53
CA SER A 425 -4.92 7.42 -14.42
C SER A 425 -5.37 8.88 -14.47
N ASN A 426 -6.67 9.13 -14.69
CA ASN A 426 -7.18 10.49 -14.69
C ASN A 426 -7.07 11.09 -13.28
N HIS A 427 -7.07 12.43 -13.18
CA HIS A 427 -6.93 13.11 -11.88
C HIS A 427 -8.00 12.70 -10.85
N ALA A 428 -9.20 12.26 -11.29
CA ALA A 428 -10.26 11.75 -10.42
C ALA A 428 -10.05 10.29 -9.93
N GLU A 429 -9.13 9.56 -10.55
CA GLU A 429 -8.81 8.16 -10.28
C GLU A 429 -7.49 8.02 -9.48
N SER A 430 -6.58 8.99 -9.65
CA SER A 430 -5.29 9.11 -8.96
C SER A 430 -5.46 9.57 -7.49
N LYS A 431 -5.28 8.67 -6.53
CA LYS A 431 -5.38 8.99 -5.09
C LYS A 431 -4.38 8.20 -4.19
N GLU A 432 -3.32 7.63 -4.76
CA GLU A 432 -2.13 7.08 -4.04
C GLU A 432 -0.97 8.08 -4.04
N SER A 433 -0.19 8.19 -2.96
CA SER A 433 1.03 9.00 -2.99
C SER A 433 2.24 8.23 -3.55
N LEU A 434 3.24 8.99 -4.01
CA LEU A 434 4.46 8.43 -4.59
C LEU A 434 5.22 7.50 -3.61
N GLY A 435 5.53 7.98 -2.40
CA GLY A 435 6.34 7.24 -1.42
C GLY A 435 5.69 5.96 -0.92
N GLU A 436 4.38 5.84 -1.10
CA GLU A 436 3.59 4.67 -0.73
C GLU A 436 3.57 3.65 -1.86
N ARG A 437 3.30 4.04 -3.10
CA ARG A 437 3.42 3.11 -4.24
C ARG A 437 4.84 2.59 -4.40
N LEU A 438 5.84 3.40 -4.08
CA LEU A 438 7.23 2.95 -4.02
C LEU A 438 7.48 1.97 -2.87
N ARG A 439 6.89 2.16 -1.69
CA ARG A 439 6.96 1.15 -0.61
C ARG A 439 6.32 -0.15 -1.06
N LYS A 440 5.12 -0.06 -1.63
CA LYS A 440 4.42 -1.20 -2.21
C LYS A 440 5.29 -1.93 -3.21
N GLU A 441 5.99 -1.20 -4.08
CA GLU A 441 6.85 -1.75 -5.12
C GLU A 441 8.20 -2.28 -4.58
N VAL A 442 8.82 -1.70 -3.55
CA VAL A 442 9.98 -2.31 -2.87
C VAL A 442 9.59 -3.62 -2.23
N ASN A 443 8.51 -3.56 -1.44
CA ASN A 443 7.86 -4.73 -0.91
C ASN A 443 7.18 -5.50 -2.05
N LEU A 444 7.26 -5.12 -3.33
CA LEU A 444 6.92 -5.92 -4.50
C LEU A 444 8.20 -6.44 -5.20
N ILE A 445 9.43 -5.99 -4.94
CA ILE A 445 10.66 -6.47 -5.62
C ILE A 445 11.65 -7.33 -4.76
N LEU A 446 11.76 -7.19 -3.45
CA LEU A 446 12.56 -8.01 -2.48
C LEU A 446 12.50 -9.56 -2.41
N GLY A 447 11.54 -10.26 -3.01
CA GLY A 447 11.31 -11.72 -2.93
C GLY A 447 10.67 -12.21 -1.63
N GLU A 448 10.09 -13.43 -1.61
CA GLU A 448 9.90 -14.25 -0.38
C GLU A 448 11.26 -14.64 0.25
N HIS A 449 12.25 -13.78 0.03
CA HIS A 449 13.64 -14.08 -0.02
C HIS A 449 14.28 -13.31 1.11
N LYS A 450 14.55 -14.05 2.18
CA LYS A 450 15.38 -13.57 3.25
C LYS A 450 16.73 -13.15 2.68
N PRO A 451 17.20 -11.95 3.05
CA PRO A 451 18.61 -11.63 2.90
C PRO A 451 19.48 -12.64 3.64
N VAL A 452 20.53 -13.13 2.98
CA VAL A 452 21.48 -14.09 3.53
C VAL A 452 22.54 -13.32 4.31
N VAL A 453 22.35 -13.19 5.62
CA VAL A 453 23.34 -12.52 6.50
C VAL A 453 24.51 -13.40 6.91
N GLU A 454 24.36 -14.73 6.84
CA GLU A 454 25.42 -15.71 7.10
C GLU A 454 25.34 -16.87 6.11
N GLY A 455 26.50 -17.37 5.66
CA GLY A 455 26.57 -18.48 4.73
C GLY A 455 27.99 -18.91 4.39
N GLU A 456 28.16 -20.17 4.01
CA GLU A 456 29.46 -20.72 3.61
C GLU A 456 29.84 -20.23 2.20
N ILE A 457 30.91 -19.42 2.11
CA ILE A 457 31.38 -18.87 0.85
C ILE A 457 32.09 -19.94 0.03
N LYS A 458 31.40 -20.42 -1.00
CA LYS A 458 31.85 -21.46 -1.92
C LYS A 458 32.37 -20.86 -3.21
N THR A 459 33.28 -21.58 -3.86
CA THR A 459 33.70 -21.27 -5.23
C THR A 459 32.49 -21.31 -6.17
N LYS A 460 32.13 -20.15 -6.73
CA LYS A 460 31.02 -20.01 -7.68
C LYS A 460 31.44 -20.37 -9.11
N ARG A 461 32.75 -20.47 -9.37
CA ARG A 461 33.32 -20.84 -10.66
C ARG A 461 33.53 -22.34 -10.77
N LYS A 462 32.71 -23.00 -11.58
CA LYS A 462 32.95 -24.41 -11.95
C LYS A 462 33.89 -24.43 -13.15
N GLU A 463 35.11 -24.93 -12.91
CA GLU A 463 36.10 -25.24 -13.96
C GLU A 463 35.43 -25.96 -15.14
N GLU A 464 35.61 -25.44 -16.35
CA GLU A 464 35.07 -26.04 -17.58
C GLU A 464 35.76 -27.38 -17.94
N GLU A 465 36.77 -27.79 -17.18
CA GLU A 465 37.60 -28.96 -17.44
C GLU A 465 36.91 -30.29 -17.08
N LYS A 466 36.06 -30.34 -16.04
CA LYS A 466 35.36 -31.59 -15.65
C LYS A 466 34.14 -31.93 -16.54
N LYS A 467 33.75 -31.04 -17.45
CA LYS A 467 32.58 -31.23 -18.33
C LYS A 467 32.85 -32.10 -19.57
N LYS A 468 34.12 -32.39 -19.91
CA LYS A 468 34.48 -33.15 -21.13
C LYS A 468 34.51 -34.68 -20.95
N GLU A 469 34.63 -35.21 -19.74
CA GLU A 469 34.74 -36.66 -19.51
C GLU A 469 33.51 -37.35 -18.90
N LYS A 470 32.69 -36.66 -18.09
CA LYS A 470 31.60 -37.30 -17.31
C LYS A 470 30.19 -37.30 -17.93
N ILE A 471 30.02 -36.82 -19.15
CA ILE A 471 28.72 -36.91 -19.87
C ILE A 471 28.62 -38.19 -20.74
N LYS A 472 29.69 -39.00 -20.75
CA LYS A 472 29.56 -40.43 -21.01
C LYS A 472 29.44 -41.16 -19.67
N ILE A 473 28.39 -41.98 -19.58
CA ILE A 473 28.06 -42.93 -18.50
C ILE A 473 27.12 -42.36 -17.42
N GLU A 474 25.93 -42.98 -17.38
CA GLU A 474 24.89 -43.04 -16.33
C GLU A 474 23.79 -41.95 -16.25
N LYS A 475 22.65 -42.39 -15.70
CA LYS A 475 21.27 -42.03 -16.09
C LYS A 475 20.39 -41.68 -14.87
N GLU A 476 19.28 -40.97 -15.16
CA GLU A 476 17.98 -40.99 -14.47
C GLU A 476 17.85 -40.50 -13.00
N ASN A 477 17.11 -39.39 -12.81
CA ASN A 477 15.81 -39.42 -12.10
C ASN A 477 14.94 -38.17 -12.34
N LYS A 478 13.63 -38.27 -12.07
CA LYS A 478 12.58 -37.25 -12.34
C LYS A 478 12.52 -36.12 -11.30
N LYS A 479 12.04 -34.93 -11.70
CA LYS A 479 11.69 -33.81 -10.79
C LYS A 479 10.28 -33.93 -10.19
N SER A 480 10.10 -33.26 -9.05
CA SER A 480 8.91 -33.27 -8.19
C SER A 480 8.05 -31.99 -8.31
N LEU A 481 6.82 -32.04 -7.77
CA LEU A 481 5.86 -30.92 -7.78
C LEU A 481 6.40 -29.70 -7.01
N GLU A 482 7.09 -29.93 -5.89
CA GLU A 482 7.74 -28.87 -5.07
C GLU A 482 8.89 -28.18 -5.83
N GLU A 483 9.62 -28.90 -6.69
CA GLU A 483 10.64 -28.32 -7.57
C GLU A 483 10.03 -27.52 -8.73
N LEU A 484 8.86 -27.92 -9.25
CA LEU A 484 8.16 -27.20 -10.32
C LEU A 484 7.63 -25.83 -9.84
N PHE A 485 7.15 -25.72 -8.61
CA PHE A 485 6.79 -24.43 -8.00
C PHE A 485 8.01 -23.52 -7.83
N LYS A 486 9.15 -24.05 -7.35
CA LYS A 486 10.38 -23.27 -7.14
C LYS A 486 11.04 -22.80 -8.45
N ASP A 487 11.05 -23.64 -9.49
CA ASP A 487 11.76 -23.34 -10.73
C ASP A 487 10.96 -22.50 -11.75
N SER A 488 9.68 -22.19 -11.50
CA SER A 488 8.82 -21.53 -12.50
C SER A 488 7.74 -20.57 -11.96
N PRO A 489 8.10 -19.57 -11.12
CA PRO A 489 7.18 -18.55 -10.54
C PRO A 489 6.47 -17.61 -11.54
N GLY A 490 6.49 -17.91 -12.85
CA GLY A 490 5.77 -17.16 -13.88
C GLY A 490 5.30 -18.02 -15.06
N LYS A 491 5.20 -19.36 -14.90
CA LYS A 491 4.81 -20.29 -15.98
C LYS A 491 3.73 -21.28 -15.52
N PRO A 492 2.48 -20.83 -15.28
CA PRO A 492 1.39 -21.69 -14.76
C PRO A 492 1.08 -22.91 -15.64
N GLY A 493 1.35 -22.85 -16.95
CA GLY A 493 1.16 -23.97 -17.88
C GLY A 493 1.91 -25.24 -17.46
N VAL A 494 3.18 -25.13 -17.05
CA VAL A 494 4.03 -26.30 -16.71
C VAL A 494 3.47 -27.09 -15.51
N ILE A 495 2.83 -26.39 -14.57
CA ILE A 495 2.20 -27.00 -13.39
C ILE A 495 0.81 -27.55 -13.74
N LYS A 496 0.03 -26.85 -14.58
CA LYS A 496 -1.25 -27.35 -15.13
C LYS A 496 -1.04 -28.65 -15.93
N ASP A 497 0.02 -28.73 -16.74
CA ASP A 497 0.38 -29.92 -17.52
C ASP A 497 0.71 -31.11 -16.61
N TYR A 498 1.53 -30.90 -15.57
CA TYR A 498 1.85 -31.94 -14.57
C TYR A 498 0.60 -32.43 -13.81
N LEU A 499 -0.27 -31.51 -13.38
CA LEU A 499 -1.49 -31.88 -12.64
C LEU A 499 -2.48 -32.64 -13.52
N THR A 500 -2.57 -32.28 -14.82
CA THR A 500 -3.39 -32.99 -15.81
C THR A 500 -2.86 -34.40 -16.06
N GLU A 501 -1.54 -34.57 -16.27
CA GLU A 501 -0.89 -35.88 -16.40
C GLU A 501 -1.20 -36.80 -15.20
N LYS A 502 -1.19 -36.26 -13.97
CA LYS A 502 -1.47 -37.03 -12.75
C LYS A 502 -2.95 -37.35 -12.52
N LEU A 503 -3.86 -36.52 -13.03
CA LEU A 503 -5.30 -36.81 -13.02
C LEU A 503 -5.65 -37.87 -14.08
N GLU A 504 -5.03 -37.84 -15.26
CA GLU A 504 -5.17 -38.88 -16.29
C GLU A 504 -4.58 -40.24 -15.84
N GLU A 505 -3.52 -40.23 -15.03
CA GLU A 505 -3.02 -41.42 -14.31
C GLU A 505 -3.95 -41.93 -13.17
N GLY A 506 -5.06 -41.24 -12.88
CA GLY A 506 -6.10 -41.70 -11.95
C GLY A 506 -5.99 -41.21 -10.49
N SER A 507 -5.26 -40.11 -10.23
CA SER A 507 -5.09 -39.56 -8.88
C SER A 507 -6.34 -38.85 -8.34
N VAL A 508 -6.56 -38.87 -7.02
CA VAL A 508 -7.74 -38.25 -6.37
C VAL A 508 -7.57 -36.72 -6.24
N PRO A 509 -8.52 -35.89 -6.72
CA PRO A 509 -8.38 -34.42 -6.72
C PRO A 509 -8.11 -33.80 -5.34
N LYS A 510 -8.82 -34.24 -4.30
CA LYS A 510 -8.67 -33.69 -2.93
C LYS A 510 -7.27 -33.92 -2.34
N GLU A 511 -6.61 -35.03 -2.69
CA GLU A 511 -5.23 -35.28 -2.28
C GLU A 511 -4.22 -34.50 -3.11
N LEU A 512 -4.46 -34.35 -4.42
CA LEU A 512 -3.63 -33.51 -5.29
C LEU A 512 -3.68 -32.04 -4.86
N TYR A 513 -4.86 -31.50 -4.58
CA TYR A 513 -5.03 -30.12 -4.09
C TYR A 513 -4.43 -29.93 -2.69
N SER A 514 -4.56 -30.90 -1.78
CA SER A 514 -3.91 -30.82 -0.46
C SER A 514 -2.37 -30.89 -0.57
N LYS A 515 -1.82 -31.63 -1.55
CA LYS A 515 -0.39 -31.58 -1.89
C LYS A 515 0.01 -30.27 -2.56
N LEU A 516 -0.85 -29.69 -3.39
CA LEU A 516 -0.65 -28.39 -4.04
C LEU A 516 -0.60 -27.26 -3.00
N ILE A 517 -1.58 -27.24 -2.09
CA ILE A 517 -1.60 -26.38 -0.91
C ILE A 517 -0.30 -26.56 -0.12
N LYS A 518 0.05 -27.77 0.31
CA LYS A 518 1.30 -27.98 1.07
C LYS A 518 2.57 -27.60 0.33
N SER A 519 2.57 -27.62 -0.99
CA SER A 519 3.69 -27.15 -1.82
C SER A 519 3.73 -25.62 -1.90
N PHE A 520 2.57 -24.97 -1.99
CA PHE A 520 2.42 -23.51 -1.92
C PHE A 520 2.73 -23.00 -0.51
N GLU A 521 2.06 -23.53 0.52
CA GLU A 521 2.35 -23.32 1.94
C GLU A 521 3.83 -23.49 2.24
N LYS A 522 4.52 -24.55 1.81
CA LYS A 522 5.99 -24.66 1.98
C LYS A 522 6.86 -23.77 1.09
N SER A 523 6.29 -23.19 0.04
CA SER A 523 7.00 -22.17 -0.75
C SER A 523 6.99 -20.85 0.01
N ILE A 524 5.89 -20.57 0.71
CA ILE A 524 5.66 -19.34 1.51
C ILE A 524 6.02 -19.50 3.01
N GLU A 525 6.08 -20.70 3.57
CA GLU A 525 6.46 -21.00 4.96
C GLU A 525 7.99 -21.03 5.10
N GLY A 526 8.48 -20.35 6.14
CA GLY A 526 9.91 -20.11 6.32
C GLY A 526 10.40 -18.86 5.60
N THR A 527 9.51 -17.96 5.20
CA THR A 527 9.79 -16.66 4.59
C THR A 527 9.52 -15.53 5.62
N ASP A 528 10.48 -15.31 6.54
CA ASP A 528 10.42 -14.25 7.56
C ASP A 528 10.14 -12.88 6.93
N GLU A 529 9.24 -12.13 7.57
CA GLU A 529 8.93 -10.68 7.64
C GLU A 529 9.36 -9.67 6.54
N ASN A 530 10.39 -9.92 5.72
CA ASN A 530 10.85 -9.06 4.62
C ASN A 530 10.38 -9.56 3.23
N VAL A 531 9.20 -10.17 3.18
CA VAL A 531 8.65 -10.83 2.00
C VAL A 531 8.08 -9.87 0.95
N ASN A 532 8.38 -10.16 -0.31
CA ASN A 532 7.72 -9.56 -1.44
C ASN A 532 6.27 -9.91 -1.64
N LEU A 533 5.65 -8.91 -2.22
CA LEU A 533 4.44 -8.89 -2.97
C LEU A 533 4.62 -9.19 -4.48
N VAL A 534 5.77 -9.07 -5.21
CA VAL A 534 5.88 -9.77 -6.55
C VAL A 534 5.89 -11.23 -6.24
N PHE A 535 6.84 -11.74 -5.46
CA PHE A 535 6.95 -13.18 -5.30
C PHE A 535 5.73 -13.77 -4.58
N LEU A 536 5.20 -13.16 -3.51
CA LEU A 536 3.99 -13.67 -2.87
C LEU A 536 2.72 -13.45 -3.72
N LEU A 537 2.55 -12.35 -4.47
CA LEU A 537 1.45 -12.28 -5.46
C LEU A 537 1.69 -13.15 -6.69
N ALA A 538 2.92 -13.43 -7.09
CA ALA A 538 3.26 -14.27 -8.24
C ALA A 538 3.08 -15.74 -7.87
N TYR A 539 3.45 -16.15 -6.66
CA TYR A 539 3.15 -17.47 -6.11
C TYR A 539 1.66 -17.61 -5.82
N ALA A 540 0.98 -16.58 -5.29
CA ALA A 540 -0.48 -16.61 -5.12
C ALA A 540 -1.20 -16.69 -6.47
N ASN A 541 -0.85 -15.85 -7.45
CA ASN A 541 -1.39 -15.86 -8.80
C ASN A 541 -1.03 -17.16 -9.56
N LEU A 542 0.16 -17.74 -9.32
CA LEU A 542 0.54 -19.07 -9.83
C LEU A 542 -0.33 -20.16 -9.20
N PHE A 543 -0.51 -20.15 -7.88
CA PHE A 543 -1.34 -21.11 -7.15
C PHE A 543 -2.81 -20.99 -7.58
N GLU A 544 -3.35 -19.78 -7.66
CA GLU A 544 -4.72 -19.49 -8.09
C GLU A 544 -4.96 -20.00 -9.53
N ASN A 545 -4.11 -19.62 -10.49
CA ASN A 545 -4.20 -20.08 -11.87
C ASN A 545 -3.91 -21.58 -12.06
N SER A 546 -3.09 -22.21 -11.22
CA SER A 546 -2.78 -23.65 -11.31
C SER A 546 -3.79 -24.54 -10.58
N SER A 547 -4.47 -24.01 -9.55
CA SER A 547 -5.38 -24.79 -8.68
C SER A 547 -6.85 -24.72 -9.09
N GLU A 548 -7.22 -23.72 -9.90
CA GLU A 548 -8.54 -23.55 -10.52
C GLU A 548 -9.20 -24.84 -11.07
N PRO A 549 -8.48 -25.78 -11.74
CA PRO A 549 -9.09 -27.01 -12.24
C PRO A 549 -9.44 -28.03 -11.14
N LEU A 550 -8.70 -28.02 -10.03
CA LEU A 550 -8.92 -28.91 -8.89
C LEU A 550 -10.04 -28.39 -7.98
N LEU A 551 -10.11 -27.08 -7.77
CA LEU A 551 -11.18 -26.44 -6.99
C LEU A 551 -12.57 -26.73 -7.56
N LYS A 552 -12.73 -26.62 -8.90
CA LYS A 552 -13.97 -26.97 -9.62
C LYS A 552 -14.37 -28.45 -9.50
N LEU A 553 -13.50 -29.32 -8.98
CA LEU A 553 -13.75 -30.74 -8.73
C LEU A 553 -13.96 -31.06 -7.23
N MET A 554 -13.97 -30.05 -6.35
CA MET A 554 -13.80 -30.26 -4.89
C MET A 554 -14.79 -29.57 -3.94
N GLU A 555 -15.60 -28.63 -4.43
CA GLU A 555 -16.51 -27.81 -3.59
C GLU A 555 -17.35 -28.65 -2.61
N ASN A 556 -17.30 -28.31 -1.32
CA ASN A 556 -18.08 -28.89 -0.23
C ASN A 556 -18.32 -27.84 0.88
N ASN A 557 -19.46 -27.93 1.57
CA ASN A 557 -20.08 -26.82 2.31
C ASN A 557 -19.69 -26.72 3.81
N GLU A 558 -18.89 -25.73 4.21
CA GLU A 558 -18.81 -25.22 5.59
C GLU A 558 -18.76 -23.67 5.58
N GLU A 559 -19.42 -23.02 6.55
CA GLU A 559 -19.59 -21.55 6.60
C GLU A 559 -18.42 -20.82 7.28
N LYS A 560 -18.04 -19.64 6.75
CA LYS A 560 -16.92 -18.81 7.21
C LYS A 560 -17.38 -17.49 7.85
N THR A 561 -16.61 -16.95 8.80
CA THR A 561 -16.96 -15.71 9.54
C THR A 561 -16.76 -14.44 8.68
N PRO A 562 -17.78 -13.57 8.46
CA PRO A 562 -17.62 -12.36 7.63
C PRO A 562 -16.67 -11.30 8.22
N LEU A 563 -15.71 -10.82 7.42
CA LEU A 563 -14.79 -9.73 7.74
C LEU A 563 -14.86 -8.64 6.68
N ILE A 564 -15.20 -7.40 7.04
CA ILE A 564 -15.03 -6.26 6.12
C ILE A 564 -13.56 -5.82 6.15
N LEU A 565 -12.97 -5.63 4.97
CA LEU A 565 -11.57 -5.19 4.86
C LEU A 565 -11.45 -4.10 3.80
N ALA A 566 -10.88 -2.96 4.16
CA ALA A 566 -10.83 -1.79 3.28
C ALA A 566 -9.67 -0.85 3.58
N THR A 567 -9.27 -0.07 2.58
CA THR A 567 -8.45 1.14 2.80
C THR A 567 -9.38 2.35 2.80
N VAL A 568 -9.23 3.23 3.80
CA VAL A 568 -10.19 4.30 4.09
C VAL A 568 -10.29 5.35 2.98
N GLU A 569 -11.33 6.17 3.04
CA GLU A 569 -11.54 7.33 2.17
C GLU A 569 -10.28 8.19 2.01
N SER A 570 -10.05 8.66 0.78
CA SER A 570 -8.87 9.36 0.28
C SER A 570 -7.54 8.60 0.38
N ASP A 571 -7.56 7.31 0.71
CA ASP A 571 -6.36 6.46 0.85
C ASP A 571 -6.44 5.27 -0.12
N LEU A 572 -5.58 5.25 -1.14
CA LEU A 572 -5.62 4.23 -2.18
C LEU A 572 -4.76 2.97 -1.94
N HIS A 573 -4.21 2.78 -0.75
CA HIS A 573 -3.15 1.80 -0.58
C HIS A 573 -3.64 0.38 -0.30
N TYR A 574 -4.00 -0.32 -1.39
CA TYR A 574 -4.44 -1.73 -1.39
C TYR A 574 -3.49 -2.78 -0.79
N VAL A 575 -2.23 -2.48 -0.41
CA VAL A 575 -1.24 -3.55 -0.12
C VAL A 575 -1.42 -4.24 1.22
N GLY A 576 -1.59 -3.51 2.33
CA GLY A 576 -1.86 -4.16 3.62
C GLY A 576 -3.12 -5.03 3.56
N LYS A 577 -4.17 -4.51 2.91
CA LYS A 577 -5.43 -5.20 2.62
C LYS A 577 -5.25 -6.46 1.75
N ASN A 578 -4.51 -6.38 0.64
CA ASN A 578 -4.34 -7.51 -0.28
C ASN A 578 -3.45 -8.63 0.28
N ILE A 579 -2.63 -8.36 1.32
CA ILE A 579 -1.94 -9.40 2.10
C ILE A 579 -2.89 -10.01 3.15
N VAL A 580 -3.59 -9.16 3.91
CA VAL A 580 -4.52 -9.60 4.97
C VAL A 580 -5.69 -10.42 4.41
N SER A 581 -6.19 -10.10 3.22
CA SER A 581 -7.35 -10.77 2.61
C SER A 581 -7.18 -12.29 2.43
N PRO A 582 -6.16 -12.81 1.71
CA PRO A 582 -5.93 -14.25 1.62
C PRO A 582 -5.61 -14.91 2.98
N LEU A 583 -4.85 -14.24 3.86
CA LEU A 583 -4.48 -14.78 5.17
C LEU A 583 -5.67 -14.94 6.13
N ALA A 584 -6.57 -13.96 6.16
CA ALA A 584 -7.84 -14.09 6.89
C ALA A 584 -8.74 -15.14 6.22
N GLY A 585 -8.72 -15.24 4.88
CA GLY A 585 -9.38 -16.30 4.11
C GLY A 585 -8.94 -17.73 4.49
N VAL A 586 -7.65 -17.93 4.77
CA VAL A 586 -7.07 -19.17 5.33
C VAL A 586 -7.46 -19.35 6.79
N SER A 587 -7.50 -18.27 7.57
CA SER A 587 -7.87 -18.26 9.00
C SER A 587 -9.38 -18.45 9.29
N GLY A 588 -10.16 -18.93 8.31
CA GLY A 588 -11.59 -19.24 8.46
C GLY A 588 -12.55 -18.05 8.27
N TYR A 589 -12.07 -16.91 7.78
CA TYR A 589 -12.90 -15.74 7.50
C TYR A 589 -13.38 -15.70 6.04
N ASN A 590 -14.57 -15.15 5.82
CA ASN A 590 -15.06 -14.72 4.53
C ASN A 590 -14.72 -13.23 4.37
N VAL A 591 -13.68 -12.90 3.60
CA VAL A 591 -13.22 -11.52 3.48
C VAL A 591 -14.01 -10.79 2.40
N ILE A 592 -14.75 -9.76 2.83
CA ILE A 592 -15.42 -8.82 1.95
C ILE A 592 -14.53 -7.60 1.79
N ASP A 593 -13.71 -7.66 0.76
CA ASP A 593 -12.80 -6.58 0.36
C ASP A 593 -13.60 -5.45 -0.29
N LYS A 594 -13.66 -4.27 0.36
CA LYS A 594 -14.33 -3.07 -0.17
C LYS A 594 -13.38 -2.16 -0.97
N GLY A 595 -12.18 -2.64 -1.26
CA GLY A 595 -11.20 -1.91 -2.04
C GLY A 595 -10.54 -0.78 -1.26
N ILE A 596 -10.43 0.35 -1.94
CA ILE A 596 -9.58 1.48 -1.62
C ILE A 596 -10.34 2.78 -1.90
N ASP A 597 -10.04 3.88 -1.21
CA ASP A 597 -10.91 5.07 -1.14
C ASP A 597 -12.32 4.77 -0.57
N ALA A 598 -12.45 3.75 0.29
CA ALA A 598 -13.76 3.32 0.75
C ALA A 598 -14.38 4.38 1.70
N LYS A 599 -15.47 5.01 1.25
CA LYS A 599 -16.16 6.06 2.02
C LYS A 599 -16.70 5.51 3.33
N THR A 600 -16.78 6.36 4.35
CA THR A 600 -17.29 5.94 5.66
C THR A 600 -18.66 5.27 5.55
N GLY A 601 -19.59 5.84 4.79
CA GLY A 601 -20.93 5.27 4.56
C GLY A 601 -20.91 3.91 3.85
N GLU A 602 -19.99 3.70 2.90
CA GLU A 602 -19.84 2.42 2.18
C GLU A 602 -19.33 1.31 3.10
N LEU A 603 -18.47 1.65 4.06
CA LEU A 603 -17.95 0.74 5.08
C LEU A 603 -19.02 0.34 6.09
N ILE A 604 -19.78 1.32 6.60
CA ILE A 604 -20.93 1.04 7.48
C ILE A 604 -21.98 0.20 6.76
N ASN A 605 -22.30 0.52 5.50
CA ASN A 605 -23.24 -0.28 4.72
C ASN A 605 -22.71 -1.70 4.50
N ALA A 606 -21.41 -1.87 4.22
CA ALA A 606 -20.79 -3.19 4.09
C ALA A 606 -20.90 -4.05 5.34
N ILE A 607 -20.62 -3.46 6.51
CA ILE A 607 -20.76 -4.11 7.82
C ILE A 607 -22.16 -4.69 7.97
N ILE A 608 -23.20 -3.91 7.65
CA ILE A 608 -24.60 -4.33 7.82
C ILE A 608 -25.02 -5.34 6.74
N GLU A 609 -24.68 -5.10 5.46
CA GLU A 609 -25.01 -6.00 4.34
C GLU A 609 -24.47 -7.43 4.50
N ASN A 610 -23.39 -7.60 5.27
CA ASN A 610 -22.71 -8.89 5.44
C ASN A 610 -22.74 -9.39 6.90
N ASP A 611 -23.58 -8.78 7.75
CA ASP A 611 -23.69 -9.02 9.21
C ASP A 611 -22.33 -9.10 9.95
N SER A 612 -21.34 -8.38 9.44
CA SER A 612 -19.96 -8.51 9.90
C SER A 612 -19.77 -7.77 11.22
N SER A 613 -19.15 -8.44 12.19
CA SER A 613 -18.86 -7.86 13.51
C SER A 613 -17.42 -7.38 13.63
N LEU A 614 -16.66 -7.40 12.54
CA LEU A 614 -15.24 -7.07 12.47
C LEU A 614 -14.98 -6.26 11.20
N ILE A 615 -14.30 -5.12 11.35
CA ILE A 615 -13.82 -4.33 10.22
C ILE A 615 -12.32 -4.07 10.38
N GLY A 616 -11.56 -4.47 9.37
CA GLY A 616 -10.17 -4.09 9.19
C GLY A 616 -10.08 -2.82 8.35
N LEU A 617 -9.67 -1.73 9.00
CA LEU A 617 -9.38 -0.46 8.34
C LEU A 617 -7.87 -0.34 8.11
N SER A 618 -7.49 -0.12 6.86
CA SER A 618 -6.12 0.21 6.46
C SER A 618 -6.02 1.71 6.16
N ALA A 619 -4.95 2.35 6.62
CA ALA A 619 -4.54 3.67 6.17
C ALA A 619 -3.02 3.73 6.12
N LEU A 620 -2.49 4.37 5.08
CA LEU A 620 -1.06 4.50 4.82
C LEU A 620 -0.61 5.98 4.80
N LEU A 621 -1.54 6.94 4.66
CA LEU A 621 -1.28 8.39 4.80
C LEU A 621 -1.68 8.96 6.17
N THR A 622 -0.82 9.82 6.75
CA THR A 622 -1.17 10.57 7.98
C THR A 622 -2.28 11.60 7.79
N THR A 623 -2.57 11.99 6.54
CA THR A 623 -3.69 12.87 6.18
C THR A 623 -5.03 12.14 6.06
N THR A 624 -5.01 10.82 5.85
CA THR A 624 -6.21 9.99 5.62
C THR A 624 -6.56 9.14 6.84
N ARG A 625 -5.59 8.87 7.74
CA ARG A 625 -5.87 8.09 8.97
C ARG A 625 -6.98 8.69 9.84
N ASP A 626 -7.22 10.01 9.78
CA ASP A 626 -8.36 10.65 10.45
C ASP A 626 -9.72 10.23 9.84
N ASN A 627 -9.75 9.62 8.65
CA ASN A 627 -10.94 8.95 8.11
C ASN A 627 -11.23 7.61 8.82
N MET A 628 -10.25 6.96 9.46
CA MET A 628 -10.56 5.91 10.45
C MET A 628 -11.32 6.49 11.64
N LYS A 629 -10.91 7.68 12.10
CA LYS A 629 -11.60 8.43 13.15
C LYS A 629 -13.00 8.88 12.69
N LYS A 630 -13.18 9.22 11.41
CA LYS A 630 -14.50 9.45 10.76
C LYS A 630 -15.36 8.18 10.86
N THR A 631 -14.83 7.01 10.49
CA THR A 631 -15.54 5.72 10.60
C THR A 631 -15.87 5.33 12.05
N ILE A 632 -14.94 5.47 12.99
CA ILE A 632 -15.19 5.17 14.42
C ILE A 632 -16.21 6.15 15.01
N LYS A 633 -16.12 7.45 14.68
CA LYS A 633 -17.15 8.45 15.06
C LYS A 633 -18.51 8.10 14.46
N CYS A 634 -18.55 7.62 13.22
CA CYS A 634 -19.78 7.17 12.57
C CYS A 634 -20.38 5.95 13.30
N LEU A 635 -19.57 4.91 13.58
CA LEU A 635 -19.99 3.76 14.40
C LEU A 635 -20.52 4.18 15.79
N LYS A 636 -19.91 5.18 16.42
CA LYS A 636 -20.37 5.74 17.70
C LYS A 636 -21.67 6.53 17.58
N ALA A 637 -21.80 7.40 16.57
CA ALA A 637 -23.02 8.14 16.28
C ALA A 637 -24.19 7.18 16.00
N LEU A 638 -23.92 6.12 15.24
CA LEU A 638 -24.89 5.09 14.88
C LEU A 638 -25.15 4.04 15.98
N GLY A 639 -24.51 4.14 17.15
CA GLY A 639 -24.70 3.21 18.27
C GLY A 639 -24.10 1.80 18.06
N MET A 640 -23.29 1.60 17.02
CA MET A 640 -22.73 0.31 16.59
C MET A 640 -21.36 -0.04 17.21
N LYS A 641 -20.70 0.91 17.88
CA LYS A 641 -19.28 0.78 18.28
C LYS A 641 -18.97 -0.43 19.18
N ASP A 642 -19.92 -0.90 19.99
CA ASP A 642 -19.71 -2.05 20.89
C ASP A 642 -19.99 -3.41 20.21
N GLN A 643 -20.41 -3.40 18.95
CA GLN A 643 -20.77 -4.59 18.15
C GLN A 643 -19.90 -4.77 16.90
N VAL A 644 -19.00 -3.83 16.65
CA VAL A 644 -18.12 -3.85 15.49
C VAL A 644 -16.71 -3.59 15.99
N GLY A 645 -15.92 -4.67 16.03
CA GLY A 645 -14.50 -4.61 16.35
C GLY A 645 -13.77 -3.94 15.22
N VAL A 646 -13.23 -2.75 15.48
CA VAL A 646 -12.40 -2.01 14.54
C VAL A 646 -10.95 -2.39 14.80
N ILE A 647 -10.42 -3.28 13.96
CA ILE A 647 -8.97 -3.46 13.87
C ILE A 647 -8.41 -2.44 12.88
N VAL A 648 -7.47 -1.63 13.34
CA VAL A 648 -6.77 -0.65 12.49
C VAL A 648 -5.37 -1.15 12.16
N GLY A 649 -4.91 -0.86 10.95
CA GLY A 649 -3.57 -1.22 10.48
C GLY A 649 -3.09 -0.31 9.35
N GLY A 650 -1.89 -0.59 8.87
CA GLY A 650 -1.16 0.26 7.92
C GLY A 650 -0.15 1.18 8.60
N ALA A 651 0.86 1.63 7.85
CA ALA A 651 2.15 2.04 8.43
C ALA A 651 2.14 3.35 9.25
N VAL A 652 1.12 4.19 9.09
CA VAL A 652 0.96 5.45 9.84
C VAL A 652 0.10 5.30 11.10
N ILE A 653 -0.30 4.07 11.38
CA ILE A 653 -1.03 3.66 12.57
C ILE A 653 -0.02 3.05 13.53
N ASP A 654 0.11 3.66 14.69
CA ASP A 654 0.76 3.08 15.85
C ASP A 654 -0.29 2.88 16.97
N GLU A 655 0.10 2.15 18.01
CA GLU A 655 -0.78 1.84 19.13
C GLU A 655 -1.28 3.11 19.86
N ALA A 656 -0.47 4.17 19.87
CA ALA A 656 -0.84 5.46 20.47
C ALA A 656 -1.94 6.17 19.67
N TYR A 657 -1.82 6.19 18.33
CA TYR A 657 -2.84 6.72 17.45
C TYR A 657 -4.11 5.88 17.48
N ALA A 658 -4.00 4.55 17.42
CA ALA A 658 -5.12 3.61 17.52
C ALA A 658 -5.93 3.84 18.81
N LYS A 659 -5.24 4.01 19.96
CA LYS A 659 -5.85 4.41 21.24
C LYS A 659 -6.48 5.81 21.18
N SER A 660 -5.83 6.79 20.53
CA SER A 660 -6.34 8.17 20.41
C SER A 660 -7.60 8.33 19.56
N ILE A 661 -7.90 7.34 18.70
CA ILE A 661 -9.14 7.25 17.91
C ILE A 661 -10.12 6.20 18.45
N GLU A 662 -9.74 5.48 19.50
CA GLU A 662 -10.53 4.45 20.16
C GLU A 662 -10.88 3.26 19.24
N ALA A 663 -9.87 2.76 18.54
CA ALA A 663 -9.91 1.47 17.85
C ALA A 663 -9.69 0.31 18.85
N ASP A 664 -10.24 -0.87 18.54
CA ASP A 664 -10.32 -2.00 19.48
C ASP A 664 -9.10 -2.90 19.43
N SER A 665 -8.51 -3.04 18.25
CA SER A 665 -7.28 -3.81 18.06
C SER A 665 -6.38 -3.13 17.04
N TYR A 666 -5.10 -3.43 17.15
CA TYR A 666 -4.04 -3.01 16.26
C TYR A 666 -3.03 -4.15 16.20
N ARG A 667 -2.52 -4.44 15.00
CA ARG A 667 -1.32 -5.26 14.82
C ARG A 667 -0.33 -4.55 13.94
N LYS A 668 0.94 -4.78 14.26
CA LYS A 668 2.07 -4.31 13.48
C LYS A 668 2.24 -5.12 12.20
N ASN A 669 2.03 -6.44 12.26
CA ASN A 669 2.27 -7.37 11.16
C ASN A 669 0.96 -7.93 10.58
N ALA A 670 0.95 -8.22 9.28
CA ALA A 670 -0.21 -8.79 8.58
C ALA A 670 -0.40 -10.30 8.83
N GLY A 671 0.66 -11.05 9.17
CA GLY A 671 0.57 -12.47 9.55
C GLY A 671 -0.26 -12.69 10.80
N ASP A 672 -0.09 -11.82 11.80
CA ASP A 672 -0.76 -11.88 13.11
C ASP A 672 -2.24 -11.48 13.04
N VAL A 673 -2.75 -11.07 11.86
CA VAL A 673 -4.13 -10.58 11.71
C VAL A 673 -5.16 -11.65 12.05
N GLY A 674 -4.88 -12.92 11.76
CA GLY A 674 -5.77 -14.03 12.11
C GLY A 674 -5.91 -14.20 13.62
N GLU A 675 -4.79 -14.13 14.35
CA GLU A 675 -4.76 -14.17 15.82
C GLU A 675 -5.44 -12.95 16.44
N ALA A 676 -5.14 -11.75 15.94
CA ALA A 676 -5.69 -10.50 16.43
C ALA A 676 -7.19 -10.34 16.19
N LEU A 677 -7.69 -10.86 15.07
CA LEU A 677 -9.12 -10.98 14.82
C LEU A 677 -9.72 -11.96 15.83
N ASN A 678 -9.13 -13.15 16.01
CA ASN A 678 -9.63 -14.15 16.96
C ASN A 678 -9.68 -13.63 18.42
N GLU A 679 -8.71 -12.83 18.87
CA GLU A 679 -8.71 -12.23 20.22
C GLU A 679 -9.91 -11.33 20.52
N ILE A 680 -10.36 -10.54 19.55
CA ILE A 680 -11.50 -9.62 19.73
C ILE A 680 -12.82 -10.19 19.18
N LYS A 681 -12.74 -11.19 18.31
CA LYS A 681 -13.86 -11.77 17.56
C LYS A 681 -15.02 -12.14 18.46
N ASP A 682 -14.75 -12.91 19.52
CA ASP A 682 -15.82 -13.48 20.33
C ASP A 682 -16.57 -12.39 21.09
N TYR A 683 -15.88 -11.38 21.64
CA TYR A 683 -16.53 -10.22 22.27
C TYR A 683 -17.46 -9.47 21.31
N PHE A 684 -17.00 -9.18 20.09
CA PHE A 684 -17.84 -8.44 19.13
C PHE A 684 -18.93 -9.30 18.50
N LEU A 685 -18.69 -10.59 18.26
CA LEU A 685 -19.73 -11.53 17.81
C LEU A 685 -20.79 -11.77 18.89
N GLU A 686 -20.43 -11.93 20.16
CA GLU A 686 -21.39 -12.08 21.26
C GLU A 686 -22.24 -10.81 21.41
N ASN A 687 -21.62 -9.63 21.42
CA ASN A 687 -22.35 -8.37 21.49
C ASN A 687 -23.24 -8.14 20.26
N ALA A 688 -22.77 -8.49 19.07
CA ALA A 688 -23.56 -8.47 17.84
C ALA A 688 -24.75 -9.43 17.93
N GLN A 689 -24.53 -10.70 18.24
CA GLN A 689 -25.59 -11.71 18.37
C GLN A 689 -26.61 -11.37 19.47
N ARG A 690 -26.18 -10.64 20.51
CA ARG A 690 -27.03 -10.21 21.64
C ARG A 690 -27.87 -8.97 21.31
N LYS A 691 -27.33 -7.98 20.60
CA LYS A 691 -28.09 -6.76 20.22
C LYS A 691 -28.82 -6.91 18.87
N SER A 692 -28.17 -7.48 17.86
CA SER A 692 -28.66 -7.50 16.47
C SER A 692 -29.92 -8.33 16.27
N VAL A 693 -30.86 -7.77 15.52
CA VAL A 693 -32.14 -8.40 15.22
C VAL A 693 -32.00 -9.26 13.96
N LYS A 694 -32.05 -10.59 14.15
CA LYS A 694 -31.92 -11.58 13.07
C LYS A 694 -32.94 -11.34 11.95
N ASP A 695 -32.54 -11.56 10.71
CA ASP A 695 -33.47 -11.40 9.58
C ASP A 695 -34.68 -12.34 9.69
N GLY A 696 -35.83 -11.83 9.27
CA GLY A 696 -37.14 -12.45 9.48
C GLY A 696 -37.76 -12.24 10.87
N SER A 697 -36.98 -11.85 11.90
CA SER A 697 -37.50 -11.54 13.24
C SER A 697 -37.94 -10.08 13.41
N PHE A 698 -37.42 -9.16 12.59
CA PHE A 698 -37.83 -7.75 12.59
C PHE A 698 -39.31 -7.57 12.21
N LYS A 699 -40.05 -6.83 13.03
CA LYS A 699 -41.50 -6.64 12.93
C LYS A 699 -41.82 -5.31 12.24
N VAL A 700 -42.16 -5.34 10.95
CA VAL A 700 -42.76 -4.15 10.31
C VAL A 700 -44.19 -3.98 10.82
N ILE A 701 -44.48 -2.83 11.41
CA ILE A 701 -45.82 -2.40 11.83
C ILE A 701 -46.35 -1.51 10.69
N GLY A 702 -47.38 -1.97 9.99
CA GLY A 702 -47.83 -1.37 8.74
C GLY A 702 -48.67 -0.11 8.93
N GLU A 703 -48.09 1.07 8.67
CA GLU A 703 -48.69 2.41 8.90
C GLU A 703 -49.82 2.80 7.93
N SER A 704 -50.18 1.95 6.96
CA SER A 704 -51.04 2.40 5.84
C SER A 704 -52.52 2.59 6.18
N ILE A 705 -52.97 2.26 7.40
CA ILE A 705 -54.33 2.57 7.89
C ILE A 705 -54.26 3.78 8.83
N ASN A 706 -53.83 4.90 8.26
CA ASN A 706 -53.71 6.17 8.97
C ASN A 706 -54.64 7.25 8.35
N SER A 707 -55.47 7.85 9.21
CA SER A 707 -56.45 8.90 8.90
C SER A 707 -55.86 10.22 8.39
N ILE A 708 -54.54 10.42 8.41
CA ILE A 708 -53.85 11.49 7.67
C ILE A 708 -54.07 11.32 6.15
N SER A 709 -54.11 10.08 5.65
CA SER A 709 -54.30 9.79 4.24
C SER A 709 -55.75 10.02 3.81
N LYS A 710 -55.98 10.94 2.86
CA LYS A 710 -57.32 11.26 2.35
C LYS A 710 -58.12 10.04 1.86
N LYS A 711 -57.45 9.02 1.26
CA LYS A 711 -58.12 7.77 0.83
C LYS A 711 -58.60 6.98 2.04
N VAL A 712 -57.73 6.79 3.03
CA VAL A 712 -58.01 6.00 4.23
C VAL A 712 -59.04 6.70 5.10
N LYS A 713 -58.89 8.00 5.32
CA LYS A 713 -59.86 8.85 6.03
C LYS A 713 -61.28 8.65 5.51
N LYS A 714 -61.47 8.80 4.20
CA LYS A 714 -62.77 8.60 3.54
C LYS A 714 -63.28 7.17 3.73
N ALA A 715 -62.42 6.16 3.60
CA ALA A 715 -62.79 4.76 3.78
C ALA A 715 -63.19 4.42 5.24
N LEU A 716 -62.56 5.04 6.23
CA LEU A 716 -62.96 4.93 7.65
C LEU A 716 -64.28 5.67 7.93
N GLU A 717 -64.49 6.85 7.35
CA GLU A 717 -65.72 7.65 7.47
C GLU A 717 -66.93 6.94 6.82
N GLU A 718 -66.74 6.36 5.63
CA GLU A 718 -67.79 5.67 4.86
C GLU A 718 -67.95 4.19 5.23
N LYS A 719 -67.09 3.67 6.13
CA LYS A 719 -67.02 2.24 6.50
C LYS A 719 -66.86 1.32 5.27
N ASP A 720 -66.00 1.73 4.34
CA ASP A 720 -65.64 0.99 3.13
C ASP A 720 -64.77 -0.23 3.47
N GLU A 721 -65.42 -1.38 3.67
CA GLU A 721 -64.76 -2.65 3.94
C GLU A 721 -63.80 -3.07 2.82
N GLU A 722 -64.12 -2.80 1.55
CA GLU A 722 -63.31 -3.24 0.41
C GLU A 722 -61.97 -2.50 0.37
N THR A 723 -61.97 -1.16 0.46
CA THR A 723 -60.74 -0.37 0.50
C THR A 723 -59.88 -0.69 1.72
N ILE A 724 -60.49 -0.82 2.91
CA ILE A 724 -59.73 -1.09 4.14
C ILE A 724 -59.14 -2.51 4.11
N LEU A 725 -59.88 -3.51 3.65
CA LEU A 725 -59.36 -4.88 3.48
C LEU A 725 -58.35 -4.98 2.34
N GLU A 726 -58.49 -4.22 1.24
CA GLU A 726 -57.48 -4.14 0.16
C GLU A 726 -56.15 -3.66 0.74
N ILE A 727 -56.16 -2.55 1.48
CA ILE A 727 -54.97 -1.98 2.12
C ILE A 727 -54.40 -2.98 3.13
N ALA A 728 -55.21 -3.49 4.06
CA ALA A 728 -54.77 -4.39 5.11
C ALA A 728 -54.15 -5.69 4.55
N ARG A 729 -54.83 -6.36 3.61
CA ARG A 729 -54.31 -7.57 2.93
C ARG A 729 -53.05 -7.26 2.12
N LYS A 730 -52.93 -6.06 1.54
CA LYS A 730 -51.69 -5.62 0.86
C LYS A 730 -50.55 -5.40 1.86
N GLN A 731 -50.81 -4.95 3.08
CA GLN A 731 -49.80 -4.85 4.13
C GLN A 731 -49.37 -6.23 4.64
N GLU A 732 -50.34 -7.11 4.96
CA GLU A 732 -50.11 -8.50 5.37
C GLU A 732 -49.34 -9.30 4.30
N LYS A 733 -49.78 -9.26 3.04
CA LYS A 733 -49.08 -9.87 1.89
C LYS A 733 -47.67 -9.33 1.71
N ASN A 734 -47.38 -8.10 2.16
CA ASN A 734 -46.04 -7.54 2.12
C ASN A 734 -45.15 -7.89 3.32
N GLY A 735 -45.70 -8.52 4.35
CA GLY A 735 -44.95 -9.03 5.50
C GLY A 735 -45.12 -8.21 6.79
N ALA A 736 -46.12 -7.33 6.87
CA ALA A 736 -46.46 -6.65 8.11
C ALA A 736 -46.75 -7.66 9.24
N LYS A 737 -46.19 -7.42 10.43
CA LYS A 737 -46.37 -8.26 11.63
C LYS A 737 -47.41 -7.70 12.59
N TYR A 738 -47.65 -6.40 12.49
CA TYR A 738 -48.79 -5.71 13.08
C TYR A 738 -49.36 -4.75 12.03
N ILE A 739 -50.66 -4.48 12.07
CA ILE A 739 -51.27 -3.39 11.30
C ILE A 739 -51.50 -2.21 12.24
N ASP A 740 -50.86 -1.08 11.97
CA ASP A 740 -51.11 0.16 12.72
C ASP A 740 -52.40 0.83 12.25
N ILE A 741 -53.16 1.35 13.22
CA ILE A 741 -54.49 1.93 13.04
C ILE A 741 -54.52 3.27 13.75
N ALA A 742 -54.23 4.34 13.00
CA ALA A 742 -54.18 5.70 13.51
C ALA A 742 -55.43 6.50 13.09
N VAL A 743 -56.36 6.68 14.03
CA VAL A 743 -57.66 7.36 13.78
C VAL A 743 -57.71 8.83 14.21
N SER A 744 -56.66 9.38 14.80
CA SER A 744 -56.61 10.73 15.42
C SER A 744 -57.06 11.90 14.51
N HIS A 745 -57.09 11.72 13.19
CA HIS A 745 -57.51 12.76 12.24
C HIS A 745 -58.93 12.60 11.70
N LEU A 746 -59.73 11.65 12.24
CA LEU A 746 -61.19 11.65 12.13
C LEU A 746 -61.80 12.66 13.11
N GLY A 747 -62.97 13.21 12.79
CA GLY A 747 -63.47 14.47 13.35
C GLY A 747 -63.58 14.53 14.88
N GLY A 748 -64.63 13.95 15.44
CA GLY A 748 -64.91 13.96 16.89
C GLY A 748 -64.41 12.71 17.62
N LEU A 749 -64.25 12.81 18.95
CA LEU A 749 -63.82 11.68 19.79
C LEU A 749 -64.71 10.43 19.64
N GLU A 750 -66.03 10.59 19.51
CA GLU A 750 -66.94 9.45 19.29
C GLU A 750 -66.79 8.85 17.88
N GLU A 751 -66.54 9.67 16.85
CA GLU A 751 -66.26 9.19 15.48
C GLU A 751 -64.97 8.37 15.45
N GLN A 752 -63.93 8.80 16.18
CA GLN A 752 -62.68 8.06 16.34
C GLN A 752 -62.89 6.71 17.04
N LYS A 753 -63.68 6.68 18.13
CA LYS A 753 -64.03 5.43 18.83
C LYS A 753 -64.83 4.48 17.94
N GLU A 754 -65.85 4.97 17.24
CA GLU A 754 -66.66 4.16 16.33
C GLU A 754 -65.83 3.58 15.19
N ALA A 755 -64.96 4.38 14.59
CA ALA A 755 -64.05 3.94 13.54
C ALA A 755 -63.09 2.86 14.06
N MET A 756 -62.47 3.08 15.22
CA MET A 756 -61.58 2.11 15.88
C MET A 756 -62.30 0.79 16.20
N GLU A 757 -63.49 0.83 16.81
CA GLU A 757 -64.28 -0.37 17.08
C GLU A 757 -64.67 -1.14 15.81
N TRP A 758 -65.00 -0.43 14.73
CA TRP A 758 -65.39 -1.04 13.46
C TRP A 758 -64.19 -1.70 12.77
N VAL A 759 -63.07 -0.98 12.63
CA VAL A 759 -61.89 -1.48 11.91
C VAL A 759 -61.22 -2.65 12.63
N VAL A 760 -61.17 -2.65 13.98
CA VAL A 760 -60.65 -3.79 14.76
C VAL A 760 -61.46 -5.07 14.46
N LYS A 761 -62.79 -4.99 14.53
CA LYS A 761 -63.69 -6.13 14.21
C LYS A 761 -63.56 -6.58 12.77
N LEU A 762 -63.46 -5.64 11.83
CA LEU A 762 -63.31 -5.92 10.40
C LEU A 762 -62.02 -6.68 10.12
N LEU A 763 -60.90 -6.22 10.68
CA LEU A 763 -59.59 -6.81 10.43
C LEU A 763 -59.43 -8.17 11.11
N GLN A 764 -59.73 -8.30 12.41
CA GLN A 764 -59.62 -9.59 13.14
C GLN A 764 -60.53 -10.71 12.60
N LYS A 765 -61.49 -10.40 11.72
CA LYS A 765 -62.34 -11.37 11.02
C LYS A 765 -61.76 -11.81 9.67
N ASN A 766 -60.89 -11.01 9.05
CA ASN A 766 -60.52 -11.13 7.63
C ASN A 766 -59.02 -11.22 7.35
N ILE A 767 -58.17 -10.93 8.35
CA ILE A 767 -56.71 -11.07 8.33
C ILE A 767 -56.25 -11.72 9.63
N ASP A 768 -55.11 -12.41 9.60
CA ASP A 768 -54.54 -13.09 10.77
C ASP A 768 -53.52 -12.20 11.52
N THR A 769 -53.06 -11.12 10.86
CA THR A 769 -52.08 -10.18 11.42
C THR A 769 -52.67 -9.39 12.62
N PRO A 770 -52.00 -9.39 13.79
CA PRO A 770 -52.38 -8.60 14.97
C PRO A 770 -52.43 -7.08 14.69
N LEU A 771 -53.08 -6.31 15.57
CA LEU A 771 -53.26 -4.86 15.38
C LEU A 771 -52.47 -4.04 16.41
N CYS A 772 -51.92 -2.92 15.94
CA CYS A 772 -51.37 -1.84 16.73
C CYS A 772 -52.40 -0.70 16.74
N LEU A 773 -52.88 -0.32 17.93
CA LEU A 773 -53.90 0.71 18.11
C LEU A 773 -53.23 2.03 18.46
N ASP A 774 -53.44 3.07 17.64
CA ASP A 774 -52.82 4.38 17.83
C ASP A 774 -53.86 5.51 17.96
N SER A 775 -53.68 6.33 19.00
CA SER A 775 -54.49 7.52 19.28
C SER A 775 -53.92 8.35 20.43
N ASP A 776 -54.06 9.66 20.32
CA ASP A 776 -53.73 10.64 21.35
C ASP A 776 -54.68 10.62 22.57
N ASP A 777 -55.85 9.97 22.47
CA ASP A 777 -56.77 9.73 23.60
C ASP A 777 -56.90 8.24 23.93
N TYR A 778 -56.51 7.85 25.16
CA TYR A 778 -56.61 6.49 25.68
C TYR A 778 -58.05 5.91 25.62
N LYS A 779 -59.09 6.77 25.57
CA LYS A 779 -60.49 6.36 25.44
C LYS A 779 -60.80 5.73 24.08
N VAL A 780 -60.07 6.09 23.03
CA VAL A 780 -60.18 5.49 21.69
C VAL A 780 -59.52 4.11 21.68
N ILE A 781 -58.31 4.01 22.24
CA ILE A 781 -57.60 2.73 22.47
C ILE A 781 -58.48 1.76 23.26
N LYS A 782 -59.08 2.22 24.37
CA LYS A 782 -60.01 1.44 25.20
C LYS A 782 -61.22 0.91 24.42
N ALA A 783 -61.75 1.69 23.47
CA ALA A 783 -62.86 1.24 22.64
C ALA A 783 -62.42 0.10 21.71
N GLY A 784 -61.26 0.21 21.06
CA GLY A 784 -60.65 -0.86 20.27
C GLY A 784 -60.37 -2.14 21.09
N LEU A 785 -59.69 -2.01 22.23
CA LEU A 785 -59.35 -3.15 23.11
C LEU A 785 -60.57 -3.90 23.65
N LYS A 786 -61.67 -3.18 23.93
CA LYS A 786 -62.94 -3.79 24.38
C LYS A 786 -63.54 -4.75 23.37
N VAL A 787 -63.27 -4.56 22.08
CA VAL A 787 -63.78 -5.40 20.99
C VAL A 787 -62.71 -6.31 20.39
N TYR A 788 -61.49 -6.26 20.91
CA TYR A 788 -60.35 -7.03 20.44
C TYR A 788 -60.41 -8.47 20.99
N GLU A 789 -60.42 -9.45 20.10
CA GLU A 789 -60.40 -10.89 20.43
C GLU A 789 -58.98 -11.34 20.81
N THR A 790 -58.67 -11.33 22.12
CA THR A 790 -57.33 -11.67 22.66
C THR A 790 -56.98 -13.16 22.60
N ASN A 791 -57.95 -14.03 22.32
CA ASN A 791 -57.72 -15.47 22.12
C ASN A 791 -57.01 -15.81 20.80
N LYS A 792 -56.87 -14.84 19.88
CA LYS A 792 -56.11 -14.99 18.62
C LYS A 792 -54.69 -14.45 18.74
N SER A 793 -54.51 -13.31 19.36
CA SER A 793 -53.24 -12.61 19.51
C SER A 793 -53.31 -11.53 20.59
N SER A 794 -52.17 -11.07 21.09
CA SER A 794 -52.11 -9.89 21.99
C SER A 794 -52.06 -8.60 21.16
N PRO A 795 -52.88 -7.58 21.45
CA PRO A 795 -52.80 -6.28 20.77
C PRO A 795 -51.54 -5.50 21.17
N LEU A 796 -51.11 -4.58 20.33
CA LEU A 796 -50.10 -3.55 20.66
C LEU A 796 -50.81 -2.20 20.82
N ILE A 797 -50.40 -1.42 21.83
CA ILE A 797 -50.95 -0.08 22.12
C ILE A 797 -49.86 0.95 21.88
N ASN A 798 -50.09 1.95 21.01
CA ASN A 798 -49.06 2.93 20.66
C ASN A 798 -49.01 4.16 21.59
N SER A 799 -47.84 4.79 21.64
CA SER A 799 -47.59 6.14 22.16
C SER A 799 -47.93 6.41 23.64
N VAL A 800 -47.52 5.54 24.57
CA VAL A 800 -47.53 5.86 26.02
C VAL A 800 -46.45 6.90 26.34
N THR A 801 -46.76 7.88 27.19
CA THR A 801 -45.82 8.90 27.67
C THR A 801 -45.77 8.91 29.21
N LEU A 802 -44.96 9.79 29.82
CA LEU A 802 -44.94 10.00 31.28
C LEU A 802 -46.03 10.98 31.78
N GLU A 803 -46.96 11.40 30.93
CA GLU A 803 -48.13 12.19 31.36
C GLU A 803 -49.01 11.32 32.28
N GLU A 804 -49.33 11.82 33.47
CA GLU A 804 -49.88 11.02 34.58
C GLU A 804 -51.22 10.35 34.23
N GLU A 805 -52.16 11.04 33.58
CA GLU A 805 -53.45 10.45 33.20
C GLU A 805 -53.26 9.35 32.14
N ARG A 806 -52.48 9.63 31.09
CA ARG A 806 -52.21 8.69 30.00
C ARG A 806 -51.40 7.49 30.48
N LEU A 807 -50.32 7.67 31.24
CA LEU A 807 -49.48 6.61 31.79
C LEU A 807 -50.31 5.63 32.62
N ASN A 808 -51.04 6.14 33.61
CA ASN A 808 -51.82 5.35 34.54
C ASN A 808 -52.92 4.54 33.82
N ASN A 809 -53.62 5.15 32.87
CA ASN A 809 -54.67 4.47 32.11
C ASN A 809 -54.11 3.44 31.11
N MET A 810 -53.02 3.76 30.40
CA MET A 810 -52.49 2.88 29.34
C MET A 810 -51.81 1.63 29.93
N VAL A 811 -51.02 1.77 31.00
CA VAL A 811 -50.43 0.63 31.73
C VAL A 811 -51.52 -0.28 32.30
N ARG A 812 -52.57 0.31 32.89
CA ARG A 812 -53.75 -0.43 33.36
C ARG A 812 -54.46 -1.17 32.23
N LEU A 813 -54.71 -0.53 31.09
CA LEU A 813 -55.37 -1.15 29.94
C LEU A 813 -54.56 -2.32 29.38
N ALA A 814 -53.24 -2.20 29.32
CA ALA A 814 -52.37 -3.31 28.90
C ALA A 814 -52.46 -4.51 29.84
N LYS A 815 -52.54 -4.27 31.16
CA LYS A 815 -52.74 -5.31 32.17
C LYS A 815 -54.13 -5.97 32.07
N GLU A 816 -55.19 -5.17 31.87
CA GLU A 816 -56.58 -5.66 31.75
C GLU A 816 -56.83 -6.45 30.46
N HIS A 817 -56.17 -6.11 29.35
CA HIS A 817 -56.41 -6.67 28.01
C HIS A 817 -55.26 -7.53 27.46
N ASP A 818 -54.28 -7.88 28.29
CA ASP A 818 -53.06 -8.62 27.92
C ASP A 818 -52.30 -8.02 26.71
N ALA A 819 -52.25 -6.69 26.64
CA ALA A 819 -51.62 -5.96 25.54
C ALA A 819 -50.12 -5.71 25.76
N GLN A 820 -49.39 -5.54 24.65
CA GLN A 820 -48.06 -4.95 24.63
C GLN A 820 -48.17 -3.41 24.56
N LEU A 821 -47.16 -2.70 25.05
CA LEU A 821 -47.11 -1.23 25.10
C LEU A 821 -45.97 -0.68 24.24
N VAL A 822 -46.22 0.39 23.49
CA VAL A 822 -45.16 1.28 22.99
C VAL A 822 -45.04 2.47 23.94
N PHE A 823 -43.86 2.69 24.52
CA PHE A 823 -43.53 3.86 25.33
C PHE A 823 -42.62 4.81 24.54
N GLN A 824 -42.98 6.09 24.48
CA GLN A 824 -42.34 7.11 23.65
C GLN A 824 -41.46 8.05 24.50
N ALA A 825 -40.14 7.96 24.34
CA ALA A 825 -39.14 8.79 25.03
C ALA A 825 -38.83 10.11 24.29
N ALA A 826 -39.82 10.69 23.60
CA ALA A 826 -39.63 11.88 22.74
C ALA A 826 -39.21 13.13 23.51
N GLU A 827 -39.66 13.31 24.76
CA GLU A 827 -39.36 14.47 25.60
C GLU A 827 -37.87 14.59 25.97
N GLY A 828 -37.12 13.47 25.95
CA GLY A 828 -35.69 13.47 26.27
C GLY A 828 -34.86 14.07 25.14
N GLN A 829 -34.25 15.24 25.37
CA GLN A 829 -33.42 15.94 24.38
C GLN A 829 -31.93 15.53 24.40
N THR A 830 -31.52 14.68 25.35
CA THR A 830 -30.17 14.10 25.44
C THR A 830 -30.24 12.61 25.77
N LEU A 831 -29.12 11.88 25.59
CA LEU A 831 -29.07 10.43 25.79
C LEU A 831 -29.39 10.07 27.26
N ASP A 832 -28.76 10.76 28.20
CA ASP A 832 -29.00 10.56 29.63
C ASP A 832 -30.46 10.88 30.02
N MET A 833 -31.07 11.91 29.42
CA MET A 833 -32.50 12.22 29.62
C MET A 833 -33.39 11.10 29.08
N LYS A 834 -33.17 10.62 27.86
CA LYS A 834 -33.94 9.50 27.28
C LYS A 834 -33.81 8.23 28.12
N ILE A 835 -32.59 7.88 28.54
CA ILE A 835 -32.33 6.73 29.42
C ILE A 835 -33.02 6.93 30.78
N SER A 836 -32.99 8.12 31.37
CA SER A 836 -33.69 8.41 32.63
C SER A 836 -35.21 8.26 32.50
N ILE A 837 -35.79 8.83 31.45
CA ILE A 837 -37.23 8.75 31.13
C ILE A 837 -37.68 7.29 30.94
N VAL A 838 -36.91 6.48 30.21
CA VAL A 838 -37.19 5.05 30.05
C VAL A 838 -37.04 4.28 31.37
N ASN A 839 -36.00 4.55 32.17
CA ASN A 839 -35.82 3.90 33.47
C ASN A 839 -37.02 4.19 34.41
N GLN A 840 -37.49 5.45 34.45
CA GLN A 840 -38.66 5.84 35.24
C GLN A 840 -39.94 5.12 34.78
N PHE A 841 -40.16 5.02 33.47
CA PHE A 841 -41.28 4.26 32.91
C PHE A 841 -41.18 2.77 33.26
N LEU A 842 -40.00 2.15 33.11
CA LEU A 842 -39.81 0.74 33.41
C LEU A 842 -40.01 0.43 34.91
N GLU A 843 -39.49 1.28 35.80
CA GLU A 843 -39.72 1.15 37.25
C GLU A 843 -41.22 1.21 37.60
N TYR A 844 -41.95 2.15 37.01
CA TYR A 844 -43.40 2.25 37.16
C TYR A 844 -44.15 1.03 36.59
N ALA A 845 -43.86 0.65 35.34
CA ALA A 845 -44.51 -0.46 34.66
C ALA A 845 -44.26 -1.81 35.35
N GLN A 846 -43.04 -2.04 35.85
CA GLN A 846 -42.69 -3.22 36.64
C GLN A 846 -43.38 -3.23 38.01
N GLY A 847 -43.48 -2.07 38.68
CA GLY A 847 -44.27 -1.92 39.91
C GLY A 847 -45.74 -2.29 39.73
N GLU A 848 -46.31 -1.95 38.57
CA GLU A 848 -47.66 -2.35 38.17
C GLU A 848 -47.75 -3.78 37.58
N GLY A 849 -46.64 -4.51 37.47
CA GLY A 849 -46.61 -5.91 37.03
C GLY A 849 -46.65 -6.13 35.52
N ILE A 850 -46.27 -5.12 34.71
CA ILE A 850 -45.94 -5.31 33.30
C ILE A 850 -44.47 -5.73 33.19
N SER A 851 -44.20 -6.82 32.48
CA SER A 851 -42.85 -7.35 32.24
C SER A 851 -42.17 -6.65 31.05
N GLU A 852 -40.83 -6.66 31.03
CA GLU A 852 -40.01 -5.96 30.02
C GLU A 852 -40.28 -6.45 28.58
N ASP A 853 -40.54 -7.75 28.41
CA ASP A 853 -40.86 -8.38 27.12
C ASP A 853 -42.20 -7.92 26.51
N ARG A 854 -43.02 -7.21 27.29
CA ARG A 854 -44.28 -6.61 26.83
C ARG A 854 -44.15 -5.14 26.45
N VAL A 855 -42.95 -4.55 26.58
CA VAL A 855 -42.69 -3.14 26.34
C VAL A 855 -41.81 -2.96 25.11
N PHE A 856 -42.28 -2.11 24.20
CA PHE A 856 -41.54 -1.55 23.08
C PHE A 856 -41.17 -0.11 23.46
N VAL A 857 -39.89 0.25 23.38
CA VAL A 857 -39.48 1.65 23.52
C VAL A 857 -39.34 2.28 22.14
N ASP A 858 -40.11 3.35 21.88
CA ASP A 858 -39.81 4.33 20.84
C ASP A 858 -38.88 5.40 21.44
N PRO A 859 -37.62 5.52 20.98
CA PRO A 859 -36.69 6.51 21.51
C PRO A 859 -37.07 7.95 21.12
N GLY A 860 -38.03 8.16 20.22
CA GLY A 860 -38.51 9.44 19.72
C GLY A 860 -37.67 9.98 18.56
N LEU A 861 -38.32 10.19 17.40
CA LEU A 861 -37.70 10.68 16.17
C LEU A 861 -38.35 11.97 15.68
N GLU A 862 -37.60 13.07 15.78
CA GLU A 862 -37.94 14.37 15.20
C GLU A 862 -37.52 14.45 13.73
N THR A 863 -38.03 15.44 12.99
CA THR A 863 -37.62 15.69 11.61
C THR A 863 -36.19 16.22 11.55
N MET A 864 -35.30 15.53 10.82
CA MET A 864 -33.89 15.93 10.69
C MET A 864 -33.68 17.23 9.89
N ALA A 865 -34.72 17.77 9.26
CA ALA A 865 -34.69 19.12 8.70
C ALA A 865 -34.57 20.19 9.80
N HIS A 866 -35.09 19.90 11.01
CA HIS A 866 -35.09 20.80 12.17
C HIS A 866 -34.08 20.36 13.23
N ASN A 867 -33.94 19.06 13.47
CA ASN A 867 -33.03 18.48 14.46
C ASN A 867 -32.14 17.38 13.83
N PRO A 868 -30.98 17.72 13.27
CA PRO A 868 -30.06 16.76 12.65
C PRO A 868 -29.53 15.69 13.61
N GLU A 869 -29.57 15.94 14.93
CA GLU A 869 -29.05 15.04 15.95
C GLU A 869 -30.05 13.93 16.34
N SER A 870 -31.34 14.07 15.96
CA SER A 870 -32.41 13.21 16.48
C SER A 870 -32.25 11.73 16.11
N ALA A 871 -31.87 11.41 14.86
CA ALA A 871 -31.73 10.02 14.43
C ALA A 871 -30.57 9.28 15.13
N LYS A 872 -29.39 9.91 15.24
CA LYS A 872 -28.27 9.30 15.96
C LYS A 872 -28.56 9.15 17.46
N LEU A 873 -29.24 10.13 18.06
CA LEU A 873 -29.66 10.06 19.46
C LEU A 873 -30.64 8.90 19.70
N ALA A 874 -31.57 8.66 18.76
CA ALA A 874 -32.47 7.52 18.81
C ALA A 874 -31.72 6.18 18.75
N LEU A 875 -30.79 6.01 17.81
CA LEU A 875 -29.99 4.78 17.65
C LEU A 875 -29.10 4.50 18.86
N GLN A 876 -28.47 5.54 19.42
CA GLN A 876 -27.67 5.42 20.66
C GLN A 876 -28.54 5.01 21.85
N THR A 877 -29.74 5.58 21.98
CA THR A 877 -30.72 5.23 23.03
C THR A 877 -31.09 3.74 22.96
N VAL A 878 -31.39 3.23 21.77
CA VAL A 878 -31.69 1.80 21.55
C VAL A 878 -30.49 0.93 21.93
N SER A 879 -29.29 1.23 21.41
CA SER A 879 -28.08 0.42 21.67
C SER A 879 -27.73 0.33 23.16
N THR A 880 -27.80 1.45 23.89
CA THR A 880 -27.49 1.49 25.33
C THR A 880 -28.55 0.79 26.17
N LEU A 881 -29.84 0.95 25.85
CA LEU A 881 -30.90 0.29 26.60
C LEU A 881 -30.98 -1.22 26.31
N LYS A 882 -30.64 -1.67 25.09
CA LYS A 882 -30.61 -3.11 24.75
C LYS A 882 -29.54 -3.89 25.54
N ASP A 883 -28.47 -3.22 25.98
CA ASP A 883 -27.49 -3.81 26.89
C ASP A 883 -28.02 -3.98 28.31
N LYS A 884 -28.75 -2.98 28.80
CA LYS A 884 -29.28 -2.96 30.16
C LYS A 884 -30.53 -3.82 30.33
N TYR A 885 -31.34 -3.92 29.27
CA TYR A 885 -32.65 -4.60 29.25
C TYR A 885 -32.77 -5.49 27.99
N PRO A 886 -32.16 -6.69 27.95
CA PRO A 886 -32.15 -7.53 26.75
C PRO A 886 -33.53 -7.99 26.29
N GLN A 887 -34.48 -8.15 27.22
CA GLN A 887 -35.87 -8.56 26.92
C GLN A 887 -36.72 -7.43 26.34
N LEU A 888 -36.29 -6.18 26.49
CA LEU A 888 -37.03 -5.02 26.01
C LEU A 888 -37.08 -4.98 24.47
N HIS A 889 -38.26 -4.71 23.94
CA HIS A 889 -38.46 -4.47 22.51
C HIS A 889 -38.21 -3.00 22.17
N PHE A 890 -37.92 -2.71 20.90
CA PHE A 890 -37.62 -1.35 20.44
C PHE A 890 -38.32 -1.10 19.11
N THR A 891 -39.05 0.02 19.04
CA THR A 891 -39.79 0.44 17.85
C THR A 891 -39.45 1.87 17.46
N ILE A 892 -39.89 2.31 16.28
CA ILE A 892 -39.76 3.72 15.90
C ILE A 892 -40.77 4.10 14.80
N GLY A 893 -41.34 5.30 14.88
CA GLY A 893 -42.04 5.94 13.76
C GLY A 893 -41.07 6.56 12.75
N LEU A 894 -41.03 6.05 11.52
CA LEU A 894 -40.08 6.52 10.48
C LEU A 894 -40.56 7.73 9.66
N THR A 895 -41.84 8.08 9.75
CA THR A 895 -42.48 9.06 8.86
C THR A 895 -41.83 10.46 8.96
N ASN A 896 -41.21 10.78 10.10
CA ASN A 896 -40.57 12.07 10.36
C ASN A 896 -39.16 12.23 9.75
N ILE A 897 -38.39 11.14 9.57
CA ILE A 897 -36.92 11.22 9.42
C ILE A 897 -36.46 12.07 8.22
N GLY A 898 -37.15 11.97 7.09
CA GLY A 898 -36.82 12.71 5.85
C GLY A 898 -37.79 13.84 5.50
N TYR A 899 -38.75 14.16 6.37
CA TYR A 899 -39.72 15.23 6.12
C TYR A 899 -39.00 16.57 6.03
N GLY A 900 -39.05 17.20 4.84
CA GLY A 900 -38.40 18.49 4.56
C GLY A 900 -36.99 18.43 3.94
N ILE A 901 -36.40 17.25 3.76
CA ILE A 901 -34.98 17.10 3.34
C ILE A 901 -34.81 16.87 1.83
N GLY A 902 -35.87 16.48 1.10
CA GLY A 902 -35.78 16.28 -0.34
C GLY A 902 -37.08 15.75 -0.95
N ASP A 903 -36.96 15.11 -2.12
CA ASP A 903 -38.07 14.37 -2.71
C ASP A 903 -38.30 13.01 -2.01
N MET A 904 -39.42 12.36 -2.32
CA MET A 904 -39.78 11.08 -1.69
C MET A 904 -38.75 9.97 -1.96
N LYS A 905 -37.95 10.04 -3.03
CA LYS A 905 -36.97 9.00 -3.35
C LYS A 905 -35.82 9.02 -2.32
N ARG A 906 -35.29 10.21 -2.03
CA ARG A 906 -34.26 10.41 -0.99
C ARG A 906 -34.77 10.08 0.41
N MET A 907 -36.00 10.48 0.74
CA MET A 907 -36.63 10.15 2.03
C MET A 907 -36.66 8.64 2.29
N ARG A 908 -37.00 7.83 1.27
CA ARG A 908 -37.03 6.36 1.41
C ARG A 908 -35.66 5.73 1.55
N ALA A 909 -34.63 6.28 0.87
CA ALA A 909 -33.26 5.84 1.07
C ALA A 909 -32.79 6.09 2.52
N LEU A 910 -33.12 7.26 3.06
CA LEU A 910 -32.83 7.62 4.45
C LEU A 910 -33.55 6.71 5.46
N GLN A 911 -34.84 6.43 5.24
CA GLN A 911 -35.61 5.48 6.05
C GLN A 911 -35.03 4.07 6.00
N LYS A 912 -34.67 3.57 4.81
CA LYS A 912 -34.05 2.25 4.63
C LYS A 912 -32.70 2.15 5.34
N ALA A 913 -31.82 3.15 5.18
CA ALA A 913 -30.53 3.22 5.85
C ALA A 913 -30.67 3.24 7.39
N PHE A 914 -31.60 4.03 7.92
CA PHE A 914 -31.88 4.07 9.35
C PHE A 914 -32.32 2.71 9.89
N LEU A 915 -33.22 2.00 9.20
CA LEU A 915 -33.68 0.66 9.63
C LEU A 915 -32.57 -0.39 9.62
N GLN A 916 -31.66 -0.34 8.66
CA GLN A 916 -30.55 -1.28 8.59
C GLN A 916 -29.59 -1.11 9.79
N VAL A 917 -29.27 0.13 10.16
CA VAL A 917 -28.54 0.43 11.40
C VAL A 917 -29.36 0.05 12.64
N GLY A 918 -30.66 0.40 12.64
CA GLY A 918 -31.60 0.10 13.72
C GLY A 918 -31.60 -1.38 14.08
N LYS A 919 -31.83 -2.26 13.10
CA LYS A 919 -31.77 -3.73 13.27
C LYS A 919 -30.47 -4.16 13.94
N ARG A 920 -29.33 -3.63 13.47
CA ARG A 920 -28.01 -3.93 14.02
C ARG A 920 -27.89 -3.46 15.48
N VAL A 921 -28.47 -2.33 15.89
CA VAL A 921 -28.40 -1.85 17.28
C VAL A 921 -29.49 -2.39 18.23
N GLY A 922 -30.43 -3.19 17.74
CA GLY A 922 -31.48 -3.82 18.55
C GLY A 922 -32.89 -3.26 18.38
N LEU A 923 -33.11 -2.40 17.37
CA LEU A 923 -34.45 -2.03 16.92
C LEU A 923 -35.11 -3.25 16.26
N ASP A 924 -36.09 -3.84 16.92
CA ASP A 924 -36.76 -5.06 16.47
C ASP A 924 -38.11 -4.83 15.78
N SER A 925 -38.54 -3.57 15.69
CA SER A 925 -39.74 -3.17 14.95
C SER A 925 -39.66 -1.74 14.42
N ALA A 926 -40.54 -1.40 13.49
CA ALA A 926 -40.77 -0.01 13.09
C ALA A 926 -42.17 0.19 12.51
N ILE A 927 -42.75 1.36 12.77
CA ILE A 927 -44.00 1.84 12.19
C ILE A 927 -43.66 2.53 10.87
N THR A 928 -43.98 1.85 9.77
CA THR A 928 -43.57 2.24 8.41
C THR A 928 -44.34 1.47 7.32
N HIS A 929 -44.29 1.94 6.08
CA HIS A 929 -44.89 1.26 4.93
C HIS A 929 -44.23 -0.12 4.66
N PRO A 930 -45.02 -1.22 4.52
CA PRO A 930 -44.50 -2.60 4.40
C PRO A 930 -43.61 -2.95 3.20
N THR A 931 -43.42 -2.04 2.23
CA THR A 931 -42.47 -2.23 1.11
C THR A 931 -41.06 -1.70 1.39
N ILE A 932 -40.79 -1.06 2.54
CA ILE A 932 -39.54 -0.32 2.78
C ILE A 932 -38.25 -1.13 2.53
N PHE A 933 -38.26 -2.44 2.82
CA PHE A 933 -37.12 -3.33 2.56
C PHE A 933 -37.08 -3.91 1.13
N LYS A 934 -38.19 -3.83 0.38
CA LYS A 934 -38.35 -4.39 -0.99
C LYS A 934 -38.00 -3.39 -2.11
N GLU A 935 -37.65 -2.16 -1.75
CA GLU A 935 -37.37 -1.09 -2.70
C GLU A 935 -35.88 -1.01 -3.01
N GLU A 936 -35.53 -1.11 -4.29
CA GLU A 936 -34.16 -1.05 -4.80
C GLU A 936 -33.96 0.24 -5.61
N PHE A 937 -32.81 0.89 -5.41
CA PHE A 937 -32.41 2.12 -6.10
C PHE A 937 -31.34 1.82 -7.16
N LYS A 938 -31.32 2.60 -8.25
CA LYS A 938 -30.37 2.46 -9.38
C LYS A 938 -28.90 2.40 -8.94
N ASP A 939 -28.50 3.24 -7.99
CA ASP A 939 -27.27 3.01 -7.22
C ASP A 939 -27.61 2.95 -5.72
N THR A 940 -28.05 1.77 -5.30
CA THR A 940 -28.34 1.49 -3.89
C THR A 940 -27.11 1.66 -3.00
N LYS A 941 -25.89 1.39 -3.48
CA LYS A 941 -24.67 1.50 -2.65
C LYS A 941 -24.36 2.96 -2.32
N GLN A 942 -24.41 3.85 -3.32
CA GLN A 942 -24.24 5.29 -3.10
C GLN A 942 -25.37 5.85 -2.24
N ALA A 943 -26.62 5.51 -2.54
CA ALA A 943 -27.79 6.00 -1.80
C ALA A 943 -27.78 5.60 -0.32
N MET A 944 -27.33 4.39 0.03
CA MET A 944 -27.15 3.98 1.43
C MET A 944 -25.95 4.67 2.08
N SER A 945 -24.79 4.73 1.41
CA SER A 945 -23.59 5.37 1.93
C SER A 945 -23.82 6.83 2.36
N GLU A 946 -24.38 7.64 1.45
CA GLU A 946 -24.66 9.07 1.72
C GLU A 946 -25.67 9.25 2.85
N SER A 947 -26.70 8.39 2.91
CA SER A 947 -27.73 8.43 3.95
C SER A 947 -27.18 8.03 5.32
N LEU A 948 -26.23 7.10 5.39
CA LEU A 948 -25.58 6.69 6.64
C LEU A 948 -24.64 7.79 7.19
N GLU A 949 -23.83 8.42 6.33
CA GLU A 949 -23.02 9.58 6.74
C GLU A 949 -23.88 10.77 7.17
N PHE A 950 -25.05 10.95 6.55
CA PHE A 950 -26.00 11.98 6.94
C PHE A 950 -26.65 11.69 8.31
N ILE A 951 -27.15 10.48 8.57
CA ILE A 951 -27.69 10.07 9.89
C ILE A 951 -26.62 10.21 10.99
N ALA A 952 -25.36 9.90 10.70
CA ALA A 952 -24.27 10.04 11.64
C ALA A 952 -23.85 11.50 11.93
N GLY A 953 -24.43 12.49 11.22
CA GLY A 953 -24.06 13.90 11.33
C GLY A 953 -22.67 14.23 10.78
N VAL A 954 -22.16 13.40 9.87
CA VAL A 954 -20.84 13.55 9.24
C VAL A 954 -20.92 14.43 7.98
N THR A 955 -22.06 14.40 7.29
CA THR A 955 -22.38 15.25 6.11
C THR A 955 -23.48 16.26 6.50
N SER A 956 -23.39 17.51 6.02
CA SER A 956 -24.37 18.55 6.38
C SER A 956 -25.70 18.43 5.60
N ASN A 957 -26.79 18.95 6.18
CA ASN A 957 -28.10 19.04 5.51
C ASN A 957 -28.02 19.72 4.13
N ILE A 958 -27.17 20.74 3.99
CA ILE A 958 -27.02 21.51 2.74
C ILE A 958 -26.27 20.70 1.69
N ASP A 959 -25.25 19.94 2.10
CA ASP A 959 -24.46 19.10 1.19
C ASP A 959 -25.25 17.88 0.74
N TYR A 960 -25.92 17.18 1.66
CA TYR A 960 -26.83 16.07 1.34
C TYR A 960 -27.98 16.50 0.41
N ALA A 961 -28.49 17.73 0.55
CA ALA A 961 -29.50 18.26 -0.37
C ALA A 961 -28.93 18.60 -1.77
N LYS A 962 -27.68 19.07 -1.87
CA LYS A 962 -27.08 19.63 -3.10
C LYS A 962 -26.20 18.68 -3.91
N GLN A 963 -25.49 17.74 -3.27
CA GLN A 963 -24.40 17.01 -3.92
C GLN A 963 -24.82 16.01 -5.00
N ILE A 964 -26.10 15.61 -5.03
CA ILE A 964 -26.45 14.30 -5.59
C ILE A 964 -27.40 14.41 -6.80
N GLU A 965 -27.02 13.76 -7.89
CA GLU A 965 -27.87 13.61 -9.07
C GLU A 965 -29.19 12.90 -8.74
N LYS A 966 -30.28 13.27 -9.42
CA LYS A 966 -31.59 12.61 -9.26
C LYS A 966 -31.62 11.17 -9.81
N SER A 967 -30.61 10.79 -10.61
CA SER A 967 -30.39 9.47 -11.21
C SER A 967 -30.11 8.37 -10.18
N VAL A 968 -29.33 8.68 -9.13
CA VAL A 968 -28.89 7.75 -8.06
C VAL A 968 -30.07 7.15 -7.31
N TYR A 969 -31.03 7.99 -6.93
CA TYR A 969 -32.18 7.63 -6.09
C TYR A 969 -33.39 7.10 -6.86
N GLU A 970 -33.32 6.89 -8.18
CA GLU A 970 -34.47 6.31 -8.89
C GLU A 970 -34.67 4.85 -8.49
N LEU A 971 -35.92 4.46 -8.25
CA LEU A 971 -36.27 3.06 -8.05
C LEU A 971 -36.10 2.28 -9.36
N ILE A 972 -35.72 1.01 -9.25
CA ILE A 972 -35.59 0.04 -10.35
C ILE A 972 -36.98 -0.46 -10.80
#